data_AF-A0A942LU80-F1
#
_entry.id   AF-A0A942LU80-F1
#
_cell.length_a   1.000
_cell.length_b   1.000
_cell.length_c   1.000
_cell.angle_alpha   90.00
_cell.angle_beta   90.00
_cell.angle_gamma   90.00
#
_symmetry.space_group_name_H-M   'P 1'
#
loop_
_entity.id
_entity.type
_entity.pdbx_description
1 polymer ?
#
loop_
_entity_poly.entity_id
_entity_poly.type
_entity_poly.pdbx_seq_one_letter_code
_entity_poly.pdbx_strand_id
1 'polypeptide(L)'
;MKKFLLSAIMMTVIAVVVNLPQTAIAQVFGEFNSITLVENKPYDEFSDGTLIPASAFSLGPNFNETNKKDGYYRVNLGFDFEFNGEIFNQAWISVNGYITLSPPPFLPSPNPQALFLDANSYPTNVIAPFWGDHYYRDETDFFTNGYVVSGISYKTISEFDEDGKERKVFIVQWKDLNINYILDGDPVKSSVGNFQVRLYESYDEYSKQGDIEFAYGSIGPRNRPDITDTRVITRGAVAGIKGEGKIVGEGADFLNGLFFDRDLQLASTRTDVTQNWQPSTGSDKRILFTASIRFNVAEWWGDGDVDFSKAVGNKHYNMPQSRFVTVNDVRLIMKSVATGIPLDPVRRRAAYHADVNHNGRYYYNTSGDKVNITRRSKVFTDDLPNEISSIKQVLFEANEYDAAWILRYIGARIVELPWLIDTSVNYGKLAAEEHANHIKLGNITNLGNGTIQVPVYLNGTLNNALGIKFNVNAEILDVIKYETEASNIMVMSNANTVVISGDGKFSNTDPVVILTLRLNDAALNLTNIRFNDNVVGDLSLVVNKVETSDATVLTLSNTPNPFAENTLINVNIAQSGNYSLNVYDLQGNLVKEIFNADLTADVHSYLWNGSDINGNSVANGVYIYKLRGNGINVSETMILNR
;
A
#
# COMPACT_ATOMS: atom_id res chain seq x y z
N MET A 1 -58.15 -20.53 18.34
CA MET A 1 -57.76 -21.79 17.66
C MET A 1 -57.15 -21.39 16.32
N LYS A 2 -55.81 -21.44 16.18
CA LYS A 2 -55.01 -22.53 15.55
C LYS A 2 -55.04 -22.54 13.99
N LYS A 3 -53.83 -22.36 13.42
CA LYS A 3 -53.25 -22.86 12.14
C LYS A 3 -53.51 -22.03 10.85
N PHE A 4 -52.46 -21.39 10.29
CA PHE A 4 -51.54 -21.84 9.19
C PHE A 4 -52.27 -21.88 7.81
N LEU A 5 -51.74 -21.41 6.66
CA LEU A 5 -50.39 -21.51 6.11
C LEU A 5 -50.23 -20.63 4.83
N LEU A 6 -49.03 -20.02 4.67
CA LEU A 6 -48.28 -19.58 3.46
C LEU A 6 -48.94 -19.02 2.19
N SER A 7 -48.45 -17.84 1.76
CA SER A 7 -47.80 -17.65 0.43
C SER A 7 -47.04 -16.31 0.32
N ALA A 8 -45.71 -16.42 0.27
CA ALA A 8 -44.69 -15.56 -0.37
C ALA A 8 -44.81 -14.02 -0.28
N ILE A 9 -44.15 -13.42 0.70
CA ILE A 9 -43.65 -12.04 0.61
C ILE A 9 -42.23 -12.12 0.06
N MET A 10 -42.07 -11.62 -1.18
CA MET A 10 -40.79 -11.42 -1.84
C MET A 10 -39.98 -10.42 -1.02
N MET A 11 -38.93 -10.91 -0.38
CA MET A 11 -38.03 -10.12 0.45
C MET A 11 -37.17 -9.27 -0.47
N THR A 12 -37.47 -7.97 -0.56
CA THR A 12 -36.60 -6.99 -1.20
C THR A 12 -35.33 -6.91 -0.36
N VAL A 13 -34.30 -7.67 -0.73
CA VAL A 13 -32.95 -7.49 -0.20
C VAL A 13 -32.44 -6.17 -0.77
N ILE A 14 -32.67 -5.09 -0.03
CA ILE A 14 -31.85 -3.89 -0.18
C ILE A 14 -30.47 -4.33 0.28
N ALA A 15 -29.61 -4.68 -0.69
CA ALA A 15 -28.18 -4.75 -0.47
C ALA A 15 -27.75 -3.34 -0.07
N VAL A 16 -27.76 -3.06 1.23
CA VAL A 16 -26.90 -2.03 1.79
C VAL A 16 -25.50 -2.51 1.47
N VAL A 17 -24.96 -2.00 0.36
CA VAL A 17 -23.52 -1.99 0.14
C VAL A 17 -23.00 -1.15 1.30
N VAL A 18 -22.63 -1.83 2.37
CA VAL A 18 -21.75 -1.26 3.37
C VAL A 18 -20.48 -1.00 2.61
N ASN A 19 -20.31 0.22 2.12
CA ASN A 19 -18.99 0.75 1.82
C ASN A 19 -18.24 0.66 3.15
N LEU A 20 -17.51 -0.45 3.35
CA LEU A 20 -16.45 -0.49 4.33
C LEU A 20 -15.49 0.62 3.89
N PRO A 21 -15.24 1.65 4.73
CA PRO A 21 -14.21 2.61 4.40
C PRO A 21 -12.90 1.85 4.18
N GLN A 22 -12.32 2.02 2.99
CA GLN A 22 -10.99 1.52 2.62
C GLN A 22 -10.01 1.92 3.72
N THR A 23 -9.51 0.94 4.47
CA THR A 23 -8.47 1.15 5.47
C THR A 23 -7.16 1.43 4.77
N ALA A 24 -6.83 2.71 4.65
CA ALA A 24 -5.49 3.22 4.41
C ALA A 24 -5.26 4.39 5.38
N ILE A 25 -4.99 4.07 6.64
CA ILE A 25 -4.61 5.06 7.66
C ILE A 25 -3.39 4.49 8.35
N ALA A 26 -2.23 5.13 8.19
CA ALA A 26 -1.00 4.57 8.71
C ALA A 26 -0.30 5.54 9.67
N GLN A 27 -0.21 5.08 10.91
CA GLN A 27 0.81 5.39 11.92
C GLN A 27 1.34 4.02 12.44
N VAL A 28 2.08 3.90 13.55
CA VAL A 28 2.89 2.72 14.04
C VAL A 28 2.44 1.34 13.56
N PHE A 29 1.14 1.09 13.49
CA PHE A 29 0.57 -0.02 12.73
C PHE A 29 1.30 -0.40 11.43
N GLY A 30 1.47 0.58 10.54
CA GLY A 30 2.12 0.37 9.25
C GLY A 30 3.61 0.07 9.38
N GLU A 31 4.28 0.40 10.48
CA GLU A 31 5.73 0.27 10.64
C GLU A 31 6.25 -1.16 10.68
N PHE A 32 5.37 -2.13 10.88
CA PHE A 32 5.72 -3.53 11.05
C PHE A 32 4.99 -4.38 10.01
N ASN A 33 5.69 -5.41 9.50
CA ASN A 33 5.16 -6.37 8.52
C ASN A 33 4.37 -7.50 9.19
N SER A 34 4.72 -7.83 10.43
CA SER A 34 4.09 -8.89 11.19
C SER A 34 4.38 -8.77 12.68
N ILE A 35 3.48 -9.30 13.49
CA ILE A 35 3.75 -9.69 14.87
C ILE A 35 3.77 -11.21 14.87
N THR A 36 4.82 -11.85 15.38
CA THR A 36 4.95 -13.31 15.39
C THR A 36 5.46 -13.82 16.73
N LEU A 37 5.17 -15.09 17.02
CA LEU A 37 5.73 -15.77 18.17
C LEU A 37 6.95 -16.59 17.75
N VAL A 38 8.13 -16.20 18.23
CA VAL A 38 9.37 -16.93 17.97
C VAL A 38 9.58 -17.98 19.05
N GLU A 39 9.55 -19.25 18.66
CA GLU A 39 9.74 -20.38 19.57
C GLU A 39 11.23 -20.71 19.78
N ASN A 40 11.53 -21.44 20.87
CA ASN A 40 12.88 -21.87 21.24
C ASN A 40 13.89 -20.73 21.45
N LYS A 41 13.40 -19.51 21.71
CA LYS A 41 14.22 -18.35 22.11
C LYS A 41 13.87 -17.94 23.53
N PRO A 42 14.42 -18.60 24.56
CA PRO A 42 14.05 -18.29 25.93
C PRO A 42 14.47 -16.88 26.35
N TYR A 43 13.84 -16.39 27.42
CA TYR A 43 14.33 -15.22 28.16
C TYR A 43 15.79 -15.43 28.57
N ASP A 44 16.64 -14.47 28.19
CA ASP A 44 18.08 -14.51 28.45
C ASP A 44 18.44 -13.48 29.52
N GLU A 45 18.46 -13.94 30.78
CA GLU A 45 18.78 -13.08 31.92
C GLU A 45 20.23 -12.63 31.86
N PHE A 46 20.47 -11.33 32.05
CA PHE A 46 21.83 -10.80 32.12
C PHE A 46 22.13 -10.11 33.45
N SER A 47 23.38 -10.22 33.89
CA SER A 47 23.91 -9.60 35.12
C SER A 47 24.99 -8.53 34.86
N ASP A 48 25.45 -8.41 33.62
CA ASP A 48 26.55 -7.54 33.18
C ASP A 48 26.08 -6.15 32.68
N GLY A 49 24.79 -5.85 32.75
CA GLY A 49 24.24 -4.56 32.34
C GLY A 49 24.30 -3.48 33.42
N THR A 50 23.93 -2.26 33.05
CA THR A 50 23.85 -1.13 33.98
C THR A 50 22.58 -1.24 34.81
N LEU A 51 22.72 -1.51 36.11
CA LEU A 51 21.62 -1.49 37.07
C LEU A 51 21.22 -0.04 37.39
N ILE A 52 19.93 0.27 37.26
CA ILE A 52 19.39 1.59 37.57
C ILE A 52 18.93 1.59 39.03
N PRO A 53 19.52 2.40 39.92
CA PRO A 53 19.07 2.45 41.30
C PRO A 53 17.66 3.03 41.40
N ALA A 54 16.84 2.53 42.33
CA ALA A 54 15.46 2.98 42.53
C ALA A 54 15.35 4.50 42.75
N SER A 55 16.39 5.13 43.31
CA SER A 55 16.46 6.58 43.54
C SER A 55 16.63 7.43 42.27
N ALA A 56 17.02 6.81 41.14
CA ALA A 56 17.22 7.51 39.88
C ALA A 56 15.92 7.66 39.06
N PHE A 57 14.86 6.92 39.39
CA PHE A 57 13.56 7.07 38.74
C PHE A 57 12.86 8.32 39.25
N SER A 58 12.47 9.21 38.35
CA SER A 58 11.82 10.48 38.69
C SER A 58 10.64 10.80 37.78
N LEU A 59 9.72 11.63 38.27
CA LEU A 59 8.52 12.02 37.51
C LEU A 59 8.86 13.06 36.43
N GLY A 60 8.36 12.84 35.21
CA GLY A 60 8.44 13.81 34.12
C GLY A 60 7.54 15.04 34.36
N PRO A 61 7.61 16.08 33.50
CA PRO A 61 8.70 16.35 32.57
C PRO A 61 9.90 17.04 33.28
N ASN A 62 9.76 17.42 34.55
CA ASN A 62 10.76 18.21 35.27
C ASN A 62 11.82 17.36 35.99
N PHE A 63 11.57 16.07 36.24
CA PHE A 63 12.51 15.10 36.81
C PHE A 63 13.14 15.51 38.15
N ASN A 64 12.40 16.30 38.95
CA ASN A 64 12.87 16.81 40.24
C ASN A 64 12.47 15.96 41.44
N GLU A 65 11.52 15.04 41.25
CA GLU A 65 10.95 14.22 42.30
C GLU A 65 11.19 12.74 42.02
N THR A 66 11.97 12.09 42.89
CA THR A 66 12.18 10.65 42.85
C THR A 66 10.87 9.92 43.09
N ASN A 67 10.55 8.93 42.25
CA ASN A 67 9.34 8.13 42.38
C ASN A 67 9.61 6.68 41.97
N LYS A 68 9.55 5.78 42.96
CA LYS A 68 9.77 4.34 42.78
C LYS A 68 8.59 3.59 42.15
N LYS A 69 7.46 4.25 41.95
CA LYS A 69 6.24 3.65 41.41
C LYS A 69 6.03 4.03 39.95
N ASP A 70 6.09 5.32 39.67
CA ASP A 70 5.66 5.90 38.40
C ASP A 70 6.78 6.69 37.70
N GLY A 71 8.01 6.60 38.21
CA GLY A 71 9.14 7.33 37.69
C GLY A 71 9.69 6.75 36.38
N TYR A 72 10.49 7.59 35.73
CA TYR A 72 11.19 7.30 34.49
C TYR A 72 12.70 7.51 34.68
N TYR A 73 13.49 6.82 33.85
CA TYR A 73 14.93 7.00 33.76
C TYR A 73 15.35 7.13 32.29
N ARG A 74 16.04 8.22 31.93
CA ARG A 74 16.49 8.48 30.56
C ARG A 74 17.79 7.74 30.26
N VAL A 75 17.84 7.07 29.12
CA VAL A 75 18.98 6.25 28.66
C VAL A 75 19.30 6.53 27.20
N ASN A 76 20.55 6.27 26.82
CA ASN A 76 20.98 6.28 25.42
C ASN A 76 20.89 4.85 24.85
N LEU A 77 20.35 4.72 23.64
CA LEU A 77 20.18 3.43 22.95
C LEU A 77 21.52 2.87 22.44
N GLY A 78 22.46 3.75 22.11
CA GLY A 78 23.76 3.39 21.51
C GLY A 78 23.76 3.28 19.98
N PHE A 79 22.61 3.53 19.35
CA PHE A 79 22.39 3.61 17.90
C PHE A 79 21.14 4.45 17.60
N ASP A 80 20.98 4.82 16.33
CA ASP A 80 19.79 5.52 15.84
C ASP A 80 18.68 4.51 15.55
N PHE A 81 17.50 4.73 16.13
CA PHE A 81 16.33 3.89 16.00
C PHE A 81 15.16 4.71 15.47
N GLU A 82 14.65 4.36 14.30
CA GLU A 82 13.42 4.96 13.75
C GLU A 82 12.22 4.34 14.43
N PHE A 83 11.29 5.20 14.84
CA PHE A 83 9.99 4.81 15.34
C PHE A 83 8.99 5.93 15.06
N ASN A 84 7.79 5.58 14.62
CA ASN A 84 6.75 6.53 14.27
C ASN A 84 7.23 7.71 13.38
N GLY A 85 8.07 7.38 12.39
CA GLY A 85 8.64 8.31 11.41
C GLY A 85 9.77 9.23 11.89
N GLU A 86 10.19 9.10 13.15
CA GLU A 86 11.24 9.93 13.77
C GLU A 86 12.44 9.07 14.17
N ILE A 87 13.64 9.66 14.15
CA ILE A 87 14.87 8.99 14.59
C ILE A 87 15.14 9.35 16.04
N PHE A 88 15.24 8.33 16.88
CA PHE A 88 15.55 8.43 18.30
C PHE A 88 16.90 7.78 18.60
N ASN A 89 17.69 8.42 19.47
CA ASN A 89 18.92 7.84 20.01
C ASN A 89 18.82 7.58 21.53
N GLN A 90 17.65 7.85 22.10
CA GLN A 90 17.40 7.81 23.54
C GLN A 90 15.99 7.30 23.82
N ALA A 91 15.80 6.77 25.03
CA ALA A 91 14.53 6.32 25.54
C ALA A 91 14.38 6.69 27.03
N TRP A 92 13.15 6.65 27.52
CA TRP A 92 12.82 6.73 28.94
C TRP A 92 12.26 5.40 29.39
N ILE A 93 12.96 4.73 30.30
CA ILE A 93 12.54 3.48 30.92
C ILE A 93 11.59 3.81 32.06
N SER A 94 10.37 3.27 32.03
CA SER A 94 9.39 3.41 33.10
C SER A 94 9.46 2.24 34.08
N VAL A 95 9.24 2.53 35.37
CA VAL A 95 8.97 1.49 36.36
C VAL A 95 7.74 0.66 35.98
N ASN A 96 6.75 1.26 35.32
CA ASN A 96 5.49 0.62 34.96
C ASN A 96 5.60 -0.33 33.75
N GLY A 97 6.81 -0.78 33.38
CA GLY A 97 7.04 -1.92 32.49
C GLY A 97 6.97 -1.61 30.99
N TYR A 98 7.29 -0.37 30.62
CA TYR A 98 7.40 0.07 29.24
C TYR A 98 8.56 1.06 29.09
N ILE A 99 8.95 1.30 27.84
CA ILE A 99 9.78 2.44 27.46
C ILE A 99 8.97 3.42 26.60
N THR A 100 9.30 4.69 26.66
CA THR A 100 8.84 5.68 25.67
C THR A 100 10.05 6.32 24.99
N LEU A 101 9.94 6.58 23.69
CA LEU A 101 10.96 7.26 22.90
C LEU A 101 10.77 8.79 22.89
N SER A 102 9.67 9.28 23.46
CA SER A 102 9.41 10.71 23.62
C SER A 102 9.49 11.13 25.09
N PRO A 103 9.74 12.43 25.37
CA PRO A 103 9.72 12.93 26.74
C PRO A 103 8.37 12.58 27.43
N PRO A 104 8.39 11.88 28.57
CA PRO A 104 7.16 11.48 29.24
C PRO A 104 6.41 12.68 29.84
N PRO A 105 5.06 12.63 29.91
CA PRO A 105 4.24 13.69 30.48
C PRO A 105 4.37 13.76 32.01
N PHE A 106 3.71 14.74 32.63
CA PHE A 106 3.70 14.90 34.09
C PHE A 106 2.95 13.78 34.81
N LEU A 107 1.94 13.19 34.17
CA LEU A 107 1.08 12.23 34.83
C LEU A 107 1.71 10.83 34.84
N PRO A 108 1.82 10.22 36.03
CA PRO A 108 1.95 8.77 36.17
C PRO A 108 0.98 8.02 35.28
N SER A 109 1.45 6.97 34.60
CA SER A 109 0.56 6.07 33.86
C SER A 109 0.66 4.64 34.37
N PRO A 110 0.03 4.33 35.51
CA PRO A 110 -0.16 2.96 35.97
C PRO A 110 -1.33 2.27 35.24
N ASN A 111 -2.10 3.01 34.43
CA ASN A 111 -3.24 2.48 33.69
C ASN A 111 -2.78 1.91 32.34
N PRO A 112 -2.77 0.57 32.17
CA PRO A 112 -2.31 -0.05 30.93
C PRO A 112 -3.23 0.22 29.72
N GLN A 113 -4.49 0.57 29.96
CA GLN A 113 -5.41 0.95 28.87
C GLN A 113 -4.95 2.21 28.11
N ALA A 114 -4.04 2.99 28.69
CA ALA A 114 -3.43 4.15 28.05
C ALA A 114 -2.68 3.82 26.74
N LEU A 115 -2.32 2.55 26.52
CA LEU A 115 -1.78 2.09 25.24
C LEU A 115 -2.76 2.35 24.09
N PHE A 116 -4.07 2.24 24.35
CA PHE A 116 -5.14 2.34 23.35
C PHE A 116 -5.82 3.72 23.30
N LEU A 117 -5.42 4.64 24.18
CA LEU A 117 -6.05 5.95 24.34
C LEU A 117 -5.14 7.05 23.83
N ASP A 118 -5.65 7.89 22.94
CA ASP A 118 -4.98 9.13 22.56
C ASP A 118 -5.40 10.28 23.50
N ALA A 119 -4.53 10.61 24.44
CA ALA A 119 -4.69 11.77 25.29
C ALA A 119 -3.33 12.32 25.69
N ASN A 120 -3.17 13.65 25.65
CA ASN A 120 -1.93 14.36 26.00
C ASN A 120 -1.41 14.08 27.42
N SER A 121 -2.26 13.50 28.28
CA SER A 121 -1.92 13.09 29.64
C SER A 121 -1.10 11.80 29.70
N TYR A 122 -1.10 10.98 28.64
CA TYR A 122 -0.40 9.71 28.57
C TYR A 122 0.81 9.79 27.65
N PRO A 123 1.84 8.96 27.87
CA PRO A 123 3.00 8.93 27.01
C PRO A 123 2.63 8.45 25.59
N THR A 124 3.38 8.97 24.62
CA THR A 124 3.34 8.60 23.20
C THR A 124 4.64 7.88 22.83
N ASN A 125 4.69 7.27 21.65
CA ASN A 125 5.85 6.51 21.18
C ASN A 125 6.30 5.45 22.21
N VAL A 126 5.35 4.65 22.68
CA VAL A 126 5.49 3.69 23.77
C VAL A 126 5.76 2.30 23.21
N ILE A 127 6.71 1.59 23.83
CA ILE A 127 6.99 0.18 23.60
C ILE A 127 6.84 -0.53 24.95
N ALA A 128 5.78 -1.34 25.06
CA ALA A 128 5.32 -1.92 26.31
C ALA A 128 5.36 -3.45 26.24
N PRO A 129 6.44 -4.12 26.68
CA PRO A 129 6.42 -5.57 26.84
C PRO A 129 5.41 -6.01 27.91
N PHE A 130 5.23 -5.22 28.96
CA PHE A 130 4.28 -5.51 30.02
C PHE A 130 3.95 -4.23 30.78
N TRP A 131 3.03 -3.41 30.27
CA TRP A 131 2.62 -2.18 30.94
C TRP A 131 1.57 -2.49 32.00
N GLY A 132 1.78 -2.03 33.25
CA GLY A 132 0.83 -2.15 34.36
C GLY A 132 1.10 -1.16 35.50
N ASP A 133 0.51 -1.41 36.67
CA ASP A 133 0.79 -0.69 37.92
C ASP A 133 1.88 -1.45 38.69
N HIS A 134 3.13 -1.02 38.55
CA HIS A 134 4.29 -1.70 39.11
C HIS A 134 4.97 -0.85 40.19
N TYR A 135 5.88 -1.48 40.92
CA TYR A 135 6.65 -0.82 41.96
C TYR A 135 8.10 -1.32 41.99
N TYR A 136 9.04 -0.39 41.97
CA TYR A 136 10.46 -0.67 42.20
C TYR A 136 10.69 -0.84 43.71
N ARG A 137 10.80 -2.10 44.16
CA ARG A 137 11.14 -2.45 45.55
C ARG A 137 12.65 -2.59 45.70
N ASP A 138 13.22 -1.95 46.71
CA ASP A 138 14.64 -2.08 47.03
C ASP A 138 14.88 -2.96 48.27
N GLU A 139 16.12 -3.06 48.73
CA GLU A 139 16.47 -3.83 49.93
C GLU A 139 15.73 -3.35 51.18
N THR A 140 15.44 -2.05 51.29
CA THR A 140 14.69 -1.51 52.43
C THR A 140 13.29 -2.08 52.45
N ASP A 141 12.61 -2.12 51.29
CA ASP A 141 11.28 -2.72 51.16
C ASP A 141 11.29 -4.23 51.50
N PHE A 142 12.36 -4.93 51.16
CA PHE A 142 12.53 -6.34 51.53
C PHE A 142 12.63 -6.53 53.03
N PHE A 143 13.54 -5.81 53.71
CA PHE A 143 13.74 -5.98 55.16
C PHE A 143 12.59 -5.45 56.01
N THR A 144 11.91 -4.39 55.56
CA THR A 144 10.82 -3.76 56.32
C THR A 144 9.48 -4.43 56.09
N ASN A 145 9.19 -4.81 54.83
CA ASN A 145 7.85 -5.23 54.42
C ASN A 145 7.83 -6.64 53.80
N GLY A 146 8.97 -7.26 53.55
CA GLY A 146 9.09 -8.63 53.02
C GLY A 146 8.89 -8.75 51.50
N TYR A 147 8.83 -7.64 50.77
CA TYR A 147 8.72 -7.64 49.30
C TYR A 147 9.96 -8.26 48.64
N VAL A 148 9.81 -8.78 47.43
CA VAL A 148 10.96 -9.19 46.61
C VAL A 148 11.68 -7.94 46.10
N VAL A 149 13.01 -7.93 46.08
CA VAL A 149 13.79 -6.83 45.53
C VAL A 149 13.68 -6.82 44.01
N SER A 150 13.24 -5.70 43.43
CA SER A 150 13.17 -5.51 41.98
C SER A 150 14.55 -5.10 41.43
N GLY A 151 14.82 -5.42 40.17
CA GLY A 151 15.97 -4.93 39.42
C GLY A 151 15.56 -4.41 38.05
N ILE A 152 15.90 -3.16 37.72
CA ILE A 152 15.76 -2.66 36.35
C ILE A 152 17.15 -2.35 35.83
N SER A 153 17.55 -3.03 34.76
CA SER A 153 18.86 -2.86 34.14
C SER A 153 18.75 -2.74 32.62
N TYR A 154 19.77 -2.17 32.00
CA TYR A 154 19.86 -2.07 30.56
C TYR A 154 21.28 -2.29 30.06
N LYS A 155 21.41 -2.71 28.79
CA LYS A 155 22.69 -2.75 28.08
C LYS A 155 22.47 -2.63 26.58
N THR A 156 23.52 -2.20 25.88
CA THR A 156 23.60 -2.29 24.42
C THR A 156 24.70 -3.28 24.10
N ILE A 157 24.38 -4.32 23.34
CA ILE A 157 25.32 -5.35 22.90
C ILE A 157 25.42 -5.37 21.38
N SER A 158 26.45 -6.00 20.85
CA SER A 158 26.50 -6.41 19.45
C SER A 158 26.06 -7.87 19.33
N GLU A 159 25.16 -8.14 18.39
CA GLU A 159 24.77 -9.49 17.97
C GLU A 159 25.10 -9.66 16.48
N PHE A 160 25.36 -10.90 16.07
CA PHE A 160 25.57 -11.27 14.68
C PHE A 160 24.36 -12.08 14.20
N ASP A 161 23.83 -11.78 13.02
CA ASP A 161 22.88 -12.70 12.37
C ASP A 161 23.55 -13.96 11.83
N GLU A 162 22.73 -14.82 11.23
CA GLU A 162 23.14 -16.08 10.58
C GLU A 162 24.13 -15.85 9.43
N ASP A 163 24.12 -14.67 8.81
CA ASP A 163 25.02 -14.27 7.74
C ASP A 163 26.30 -13.59 8.25
N GLY A 164 26.46 -13.45 9.56
CA GLY A 164 27.63 -12.84 10.21
C GLY A 164 27.65 -11.31 10.14
N LYS A 165 26.52 -10.67 9.86
CA LYS A 165 26.38 -9.21 9.90
C LYS A 165 26.15 -8.77 11.34
N GLU A 166 27.00 -7.84 11.79
CA GLU A 166 26.88 -7.25 13.13
C GLU A 166 25.74 -6.23 13.16
N ARG A 167 24.93 -6.25 14.22
CA ARG A 167 24.02 -5.17 14.61
C ARG A 167 24.06 -4.94 16.11
N LYS A 168 23.77 -3.71 16.54
CA LYS A 168 23.54 -3.44 17.95
C LYS A 168 22.14 -3.85 18.40
N VAL A 169 22.03 -4.24 19.65
CA VAL A 169 20.76 -4.56 20.31
C VAL A 169 20.70 -3.85 21.65
N PHE A 170 19.72 -2.98 21.81
CA PHE A 170 19.44 -2.32 23.08
C PHE A 170 18.44 -3.17 23.86
N ILE A 171 18.79 -3.55 25.09
CA ILE A 171 17.99 -4.45 25.92
C ILE A 171 17.70 -3.76 27.25
N VAL A 172 16.42 -3.74 27.64
CA VAL A 172 16.00 -3.39 29.00
C VAL A 172 15.43 -4.63 29.66
N GLN A 173 15.86 -4.88 30.89
CA GLN A 173 15.42 -5.99 31.72
C GLN A 173 14.74 -5.46 32.97
N TRP A 174 13.48 -5.86 33.16
CA TRP A 174 12.78 -5.76 34.44
C TRP A 174 12.81 -7.15 35.07
N LYS A 175 13.62 -7.28 36.12
CA LYS A 175 13.81 -8.50 36.89
C LYS A 175 13.08 -8.39 38.21
N ASP A 176 12.29 -9.41 38.52
CA ASP A 176 11.49 -9.53 39.72
C ASP A 176 10.69 -8.25 40.05
N LEU A 177 10.17 -7.60 39.00
CA LEU A 177 9.46 -6.34 39.12
C LEU A 177 8.11 -6.58 39.81
N ASN A 178 7.90 -5.94 40.95
CA ASN A 178 6.69 -6.13 41.74
C ASN A 178 5.48 -5.49 41.08
N ILE A 179 4.39 -6.26 41.02
CA ILE A 179 3.09 -5.76 40.58
C ILE A 179 2.34 -5.26 41.80
N ASN A 180 1.96 -3.99 41.77
CA ASN A 180 1.34 -3.32 42.90
C ASN A 180 -0.13 -3.75 43.02
N TYR A 181 -0.40 -4.72 43.89
CA TYR A 181 -1.71 -5.31 44.08
C TYR A 181 -1.99 -5.68 45.56
N ILE A 182 -3.24 -5.51 45.95
CA ILE A 182 -3.77 -5.84 47.28
C ILE A 182 -4.87 -6.88 47.09
N LEU A 183 -4.72 -8.04 47.73
CA LEU A 183 -5.71 -9.12 47.78
C LEU A 183 -6.28 -9.19 49.19
N ASP A 184 -7.60 -9.07 49.33
CA ASP A 184 -8.31 -9.16 50.62
C ASP A 184 -7.76 -8.23 51.73
N GLY A 185 -7.19 -7.09 51.34
CA GLY A 185 -6.61 -6.09 52.24
C GLY A 185 -5.10 -6.22 52.45
N ASP A 186 -4.48 -7.31 51.99
CA ASP A 186 -3.04 -7.57 52.14
C ASP A 186 -2.28 -7.44 50.81
N PRO A 187 -1.08 -6.83 50.80
CA PRO A 187 -0.26 -6.76 49.60
C PRO A 187 0.22 -8.14 49.14
N VAL A 188 0.16 -8.40 47.83
CA VAL A 188 0.67 -9.66 47.25
C VAL A 188 2.16 -9.51 46.96
N LYS A 189 2.97 -9.77 47.98
CA LYS A 189 4.44 -9.55 47.98
C LYS A 189 5.23 -10.43 47.02
N SER A 190 4.61 -11.47 46.49
CA SER A 190 5.22 -12.47 45.62
C SER A 190 4.93 -12.28 44.14
N SER A 191 4.00 -11.37 43.81
CA SER A 191 3.58 -11.11 42.44
C SER A 191 4.64 -10.28 41.72
N VAL A 192 5.62 -10.96 41.11
CA VAL A 192 6.72 -10.35 40.38
C VAL A 192 6.79 -10.82 38.92
N GLY A 193 7.10 -9.91 38.01
CA GLY A 193 7.29 -10.17 36.59
C GLY A 193 8.77 -10.10 36.18
N ASN A 194 9.18 -11.04 35.33
CA ASN A 194 10.50 -11.06 34.68
C ASN A 194 10.31 -10.86 33.18
N PHE A 195 10.74 -9.73 32.63
CA PHE A 195 10.53 -9.45 31.21
C PHE A 195 11.57 -8.50 30.64
N GLN A 196 11.69 -8.52 29.31
CA GLN A 196 12.62 -7.70 28.56
C GLN A 196 11.94 -7.09 27.34
N VAL A 197 12.44 -5.92 26.95
CA VAL A 197 12.30 -5.40 25.58
C VAL A 197 13.67 -5.35 24.93
N ARG A 198 13.72 -5.73 23.65
CA ARG A 198 14.90 -5.64 22.80
C ARG A 198 14.55 -4.77 21.59
N LEU A 199 15.39 -3.76 21.32
CA LEU A 199 15.35 -2.97 20.09
C LEU A 199 16.57 -3.35 19.27
N TYR A 200 16.36 -3.76 18.02
CA TYR A 200 17.43 -4.14 17.13
C TYR A 200 17.81 -2.94 16.24
N GLU A 201 19.09 -2.68 16.09
CA GLU A 201 19.59 -1.76 15.07
C GLU A 201 19.24 -2.30 13.69
N SER A 202 18.75 -1.42 12.81
CA SER A 202 18.43 -1.81 11.45
C SER A 202 19.68 -2.24 10.70
N TYR A 203 19.56 -3.31 9.92
CA TYR A 203 20.60 -3.70 8.98
C TYR A 203 20.70 -2.78 7.77
N ASP A 204 19.69 -1.93 7.55
CA ASP A 204 19.62 -1.00 6.43
C ASP A 204 20.34 0.32 6.78
N GLU A 205 21.22 0.79 5.91
CA GLU A 205 21.91 2.07 6.07
C GLU A 205 20.93 3.27 5.95
N TYR A 206 19.86 3.10 5.18
CA TYR A 206 18.84 4.08 4.84
C TYR A 206 17.50 3.83 5.52
N SER A 207 17.35 2.78 6.31
CA SER A 207 16.22 2.65 7.24
C SER A 207 16.79 2.62 8.65
N LYS A 208 16.32 3.47 9.56
CA LYS A 208 16.67 3.30 10.98
C LYS A 208 15.61 2.47 11.71
N GLN A 209 14.56 2.03 11.01
CA GLN A 209 13.52 1.18 11.58
C GLN A 209 14.09 -0.22 11.83
N GLY A 210 14.00 -0.66 13.08
CA GLY A 210 14.48 -1.96 13.49
C GLY A 210 13.40 -2.79 14.19
N ASP A 211 13.67 -4.08 14.30
CA ASP A 211 12.75 -5.03 14.96
C ASP A 211 12.60 -4.70 16.45
N ILE A 212 11.46 -5.07 17.00
CA ILE A 212 11.17 -5.00 18.44
C ILE A 212 10.82 -6.40 18.93
N GLU A 213 11.39 -6.81 20.06
CA GLU A 213 11.10 -8.12 20.63
C GLU A 213 10.80 -8.04 22.13
N PHE A 214 9.78 -8.77 22.57
CA PHE A 214 9.42 -8.95 23.97
C PHE A 214 9.74 -10.37 24.42
N ALA A 215 10.46 -10.50 25.52
CA ALA A 215 10.81 -11.79 26.12
C ALA A 215 10.35 -11.85 27.58
N TYR A 216 9.92 -13.02 28.03
CA TYR A 216 9.34 -13.21 29.36
C TYR A 216 10.00 -14.37 30.09
N GLY A 217 10.48 -14.12 31.30
CA GLY A 217 11.15 -15.08 32.17
C GLY A 217 10.18 -15.83 33.08
N SER A 218 10.70 -16.88 33.72
CA SER A 218 9.98 -17.71 34.69
C SER A 218 9.40 -16.90 35.86
N ILE A 219 8.36 -17.43 36.49
CA ILE A 219 7.68 -16.77 37.60
C ILE A 219 8.49 -16.84 38.90
N GLY A 220 8.53 -15.73 39.63
CA GLY A 220 8.80 -15.69 41.06
C GLY A 220 10.28 -15.61 41.45
N PRO A 221 10.57 -15.15 42.68
CA PRO A 221 11.92 -15.11 43.21
C PRO A 221 12.46 -16.53 43.38
N ARG A 222 13.49 -16.91 42.61
CA ARG A 222 14.11 -18.26 42.68
C ARG A 222 14.68 -18.63 44.07
N ASN A 223 14.74 -17.69 45.02
CA ASN A 223 15.45 -17.81 46.30
C ASN A 223 14.61 -17.44 47.55
N ARG A 224 13.27 -17.62 47.54
CA ARG A 224 12.40 -17.30 48.70
C ARG A 224 11.52 -18.49 49.13
N PRO A 225 12.03 -19.41 49.97
CA PRO A 225 11.25 -20.56 50.45
C PRO A 225 10.09 -20.17 51.39
N ASP A 226 10.10 -18.93 51.92
CA ASP A 226 9.05 -18.34 52.74
C ASP A 226 7.84 -17.85 51.93
N ILE A 227 7.96 -17.78 50.60
CA ILE A 227 6.90 -17.37 49.70
C ILE A 227 6.31 -18.61 49.02
N THR A 228 5.08 -18.98 49.39
CA THR A 228 4.37 -20.13 48.81
C THR A 228 3.48 -19.76 47.63
N ASP A 229 3.08 -18.49 47.51
CA ASP A 229 2.29 -18.00 46.37
C ASP A 229 3.21 -17.58 45.24
N THR A 230 3.30 -18.38 44.18
CA THR A 230 4.14 -18.09 43.01
C THR A 230 3.31 -17.62 41.82
N ARG A 231 2.16 -16.95 42.04
CA ARG A 231 1.35 -16.42 40.94
C ARG A 231 1.82 -15.01 40.57
N VAL A 232 1.75 -14.69 39.28
CA VAL A 232 1.90 -13.31 38.79
C VAL A 232 0.52 -12.75 38.51
N ILE A 233 0.12 -11.71 39.25
CA ILE A 233 -1.15 -11.03 39.05
C ILE A 233 -0.98 -10.02 37.93
N THR A 234 -1.51 -10.29 36.74
CA THR A 234 -1.30 -9.40 35.60
C THR A 234 -2.09 -8.10 35.67
N ARG A 235 -3.22 -8.09 36.39
CA ARG A 235 -4.12 -6.92 36.56
C ARG A 235 -4.53 -6.24 35.24
N GLY A 236 -4.68 -7.03 34.18
CA GLY A 236 -5.00 -6.48 32.86
C GLY A 236 -3.87 -5.64 32.27
N ALA A 237 -2.61 -5.99 32.55
CA ALA A 237 -1.46 -5.42 31.87
C ALA A 237 -1.57 -5.61 30.34
N VAL A 238 -0.93 -4.73 29.58
CA VAL A 238 -0.92 -4.79 28.12
C VAL A 238 0.48 -5.08 27.61
N ALA A 239 0.55 -5.78 26.49
CA ALA A 239 1.77 -5.94 25.71
C ALA A 239 1.50 -5.35 24.32
N GLY A 240 2.36 -4.47 23.83
CA GLY A 240 2.19 -3.83 22.53
C GLY A 240 3.02 -2.59 22.36
N ILE A 241 2.75 -1.88 21.28
CA ILE A 241 3.42 -0.63 20.91
C ILE A 241 2.38 0.41 20.53
N LYS A 242 2.70 1.68 20.76
CA LYS A 242 1.81 2.83 20.50
C LYS A 242 2.60 3.97 19.91
N GLY A 243 2.06 4.59 18.86
CA GLY A 243 2.62 5.77 18.23
C GLY A 243 2.25 7.08 18.91
N GLU A 244 2.09 8.10 18.08
CA GLU A 244 1.73 9.47 18.47
C GLU A 244 0.55 9.91 17.61
N GLY A 245 -0.55 10.31 18.25
CA GLY A 245 -1.73 10.84 17.58
C GLY A 245 -2.96 9.90 17.60
N LYS A 246 -4.03 10.40 16.96
CA LYS A 246 -5.29 9.69 16.75
C LYS A 246 -5.30 8.98 15.41
N ILE A 247 -5.89 7.79 15.38
CA ILE A 247 -6.59 7.34 14.18
C ILE A 247 -7.85 8.25 14.13
N VAL A 248 -8.09 8.98 13.03
CA VAL A 248 -9.15 9.99 13.05
C VAL A 248 -10.50 9.37 13.42
N GLY A 249 -11.11 9.84 14.52
CA GLY A 249 -12.38 9.32 15.06
C GLY A 249 -12.29 8.10 15.99
N GLU A 250 -11.13 7.44 16.12
CA GLU A 250 -10.96 6.20 16.88
C GLU A 250 -9.63 6.17 17.66
N GLY A 251 -9.66 5.82 18.95
CA GLY A 251 -8.50 5.35 19.75
C GLY A 251 -7.14 6.06 19.61
N ALA A 252 -6.08 5.41 20.09
CA ALA A 252 -4.70 5.71 19.72
C ALA A 252 -4.28 4.90 18.50
N ASP A 253 -3.19 5.30 17.85
CA ASP A 253 -2.46 4.43 16.93
C ASP A 253 -1.59 3.43 17.73
N PHE A 254 -1.90 2.14 17.59
CA PHE A 254 -1.21 1.08 18.33
C PHE A 254 -1.19 -0.27 17.58
N LEU A 255 -0.35 -1.17 18.08
CA LEU A 255 -0.37 -2.60 17.78
C LEU A 255 -0.41 -3.41 19.08
N ASN A 256 -1.46 -4.20 19.24
CA ASN A 256 -1.61 -5.08 20.40
C ASN A 256 -0.76 -6.35 20.20
N GLY A 257 0.32 -6.44 20.97
CA GLY A 257 1.29 -7.54 20.91
C GLY A 257 0.72 -8.89 21.35
N LEU A 258 -0.47 -8.94 21.95
CA LEU A 258 -1.14 -10.19 22.31
C LEU A 258 -1.77 -10.91 21.09
N PHE A 259 -1.75 -10.29 19.90
CA PHE A 259 -2.30 -10.83 18.64
C PHE A 259 -1.20 -11.13 17.62
N PHE A 260 -0.30 -12.03 17.98
CA PHE A 260 0.91 -12.42 17.21
C PHE A 260 0.71 -13.53 16.16
N ASP A 261 -0.52 -14.01 15.95
CA ASP A 261 -0.84 -15.04 14.93
C ASP A 261 -1.97 -14.58 13.98
N ARG A 262 -2.19 -13.26 13.88
CA ARG A 262 -3.35 -12.66 13.22
C ARG A 262 -2.92 -11.55 12.27
N ASP A 263 -3.83 -11.19 11.37
CA ASP A 263 -3.68 -10.01 10.52
C ASP A 263 -3.36 -8.79 11.41
N LEU A 264 -2.33 -8.07 11.01
CA LEU A 264 -1.94 -6.80 11.57
C LEU A 264 -3.16 -5.89 11.77
N GLN A 265 -4.06 -5.81 10.79
CA GLN A 265 -5.26 -4.97 10.87
C GLN A 265 -6.17 -5.32 12.07
N LEU A 266 -6.16 -6.58 12.48
CA LEU A 266 -6.85 -7.00 13.70
C LEU A 266 -6.08 -6.54 14.95
N ALA A 267 -4.76 -6.67 14.97
CA ALA A 267 -3.94 -6.24 16.10
C ALA A 267 -4.02 -4.72 16.37
N SER A 268 -4.29 -3.89 15.35
CA SER A 268 -4.48 -2.44 15.50
C SER A 268 -5.87 -1.99 15.97
N THR A 269 -6.83 -2.91 16.07
CA THR A 269 -8.20 -2.60 16.52
C THR A 269 -8.56 -3.26 17.86
N ARG A 270 -7.72 -4.17 18.36
CA ARG A 270 -7.98 -4.97 19.56
C ARG A 270 -7.38 -4.36 20.83
N THR A 271 -8.22 -4.15 21.84
CA THR A 271 -7.84 -3.52 23.13
C THR A 271 -7.69 -4.53 24.27
N ASP A 272 -7.46 -5.80 23.94
CA ASP A 272 -7.35 -6.86 24.94
C ASP A 272 -6.15 -6.66 25.87
N VAL A 273 -6.33 -7.18 27.07
CA VAL A 273 -5.33 -7.16 28.14
C VAL A 273 -4.95 -8.59 28.51
N THR A 274 -3.75 -8.77 29.03
CA THR A 274 -3.31 -10.11 29.45
C THR A 274 -3.97 -10.53 30.76
N GLN A 275 -4.50 -11.75 30.77
CA GLN A 275 -5.03 -12.42 31.96
C GLN A 275 -4.08 -13.49 32.51
N ASN A 276 -3.02 -13.81 31.77
CA ASN A 276 -2.11 -14.91 32.09
C ASN A 276 -0.67 -14.43 32.04
N TRP A 277 0.14 -14.98 32.92
CA TRP A 277 1.59 -14.94 32.77
C TRP A 277 2.04 -16.27 32.13
N GLN A 278 2.74 -16.27 31.00
CA GLN A 278 3.36 -15.13 30.32
C GLN A 278 2.53 -14.62 29.13
N PRO A 279 2.62 -13.33 28.77
CA PRO A 279 1.98 -12.81 27.55
C PRO A 279 2.38 -13.56 26.26
N SER A 280 3.61 -14.06 26.18
CA SER A 280 4.11 -14.91 25.09
C SER A 280 3.60 -16.36 25.13
N THR A 281 2.76 -16.73 26.10
CA THR A 281 2.27 -18.11 26.37
C THR A 281 3.35 -19.12 26.78
N GLY A 282 4.61 -18.70 26.94
CA GLY A 282 5.71 -19.57 27.36
C GLY A 282 7.03 -18.82 27.54
N SER A 283 7.92 -19.38 28.37
CA SER A 283 9.20 -18.76 28.75
C SER A 283 10.31 -18.98 27.74
N ASP A 284 10.07 -19.93 26.84
CA ASP A 284 10.86 -20.32 25.69
C ASP A 284 10.45 -19.56 24.41
N LYS A 285 9.52 -18.60 24.53
CA LYS A 285 8.95 -17.86 23.40
C LYS A 285 9.15 -16.35 23.54
N ARG A 286 9.24 -15.66 22.39
CA ARG A 286 9.30 -14.20 22.30
C ARG A 286 8.27 -13.67 21.32
N ILE A 287 7.72 -12.49 21.62
CA ILE A 287 6.83 -11.77 20.69
C ILE A 287 7.72 -10.86 19.85
N LEU A 288 7.78 -11.08 18.54
CA LEU A 288 8.61 -10.33 17.59
C LEU A 288 7.73 -9.46 16.69
N PHE A 289 8.01 -8.17 16.69
CA PHE A 289 7.48 -7.20 15.74
C PHE A 289 8.55 -7.00 14.67
N THR A 290 8.28 -7.50 13.46
CA THR A 290 9.21 -7.41 12.33
C THR A 290 9.03 -6.07 11.63
N ALA A 291 10.07 -5.25 11.60
CA ALA A 291 10.01 -3.94 10.98
C ALA A 291 9.79 -4.05 9.46
N SER A 292 8.98 -3.15 8.91
CA SER A 292 8.91 -2.90 7.48
C SER A 292 10.05 -1.97 7.06
N ILE A 293 10.72 -2.31 5.96
CA ILE A 293 11.80 -1.51 5.40
C ILE A 293 11.26 -0.14 4.95
N ARG A 294 11.99 0.93 5.28
CA ARG A 294 11.78 2.30 4.76
C ARG A 294 13.02 2.77 4.03
N PHE A 295 12.83 3.65 3.06
CA PHE A 295 13.94 4.18 2.29
C PHE A 295 14.18 5.67 2.58
N ASN A 296 15.21 5.97 3.37
CA ASN A 296 15.60 7.33 3.81
C ASN A 296 16.91 7.78 3.16
N VAL A 297 16.97 7.78 1.82
CA VAL A 297 18.17 8.24 1.09
C VAL A 297 18.22 9.74 0.90
N ALA A 298 17.08 10.42 0.84
CA ALA A 298 16.98 11.87 0.85
C ALA A 298 15.57 12.31 1.28
N GLU A 299 15.46 13.53 1.81
CA GLU A 299 14.19 14.22 2.08
C GLU A 299 13.49 14.70 0.78
N TRP A 300 13.71 14.00 -0.35
CA TRP A 300 13.10 14.28 -1.64
C TRP A 300 12.24 13.08 -2.02
N TRP A 301 10.97 13.36 -2.30
CA TRP A 301 9.94 12.40 -2.67
C TRP A 301 9.90 12.18 -4.19
N GLY A 302 9.14 11.19 -4.63
CA GLY A 302 8.86 11.03 -6.07
C GLY A 302 10.06 10.60 -6.92
N ASP A 303 10.94 9.73 -6.40
CA ASP A 303 12.09 9.21 -7.17
C ASP A 303 11.75 8.02 -8.08
N GLY A 304 10.51 7.50 -8.01
CA GLY A 304 9.97 6.46 -8.88
C GLY A 304 10.31 5.02 -8.50
N ASP A 305 11.02 4.78 -7.39
CA ASP A 305 11.37 3.43 -6.88
C ASP A 305 10.26 2.88 -5.98
N VAL A 306 9.15 2.49 -6.59
CA VAL A 306 7.95 2.03 -5.89
C VAL A 306 8.15 0.64 -5.29
N ASP A 307 8.99 -0.18 -5.92
CA ASP A 307 9.30 -1.55 -5.47
C ASP A 307 10.46 -1.64 -4.46
N PHE A 308 11.06 -0.50 -4.09
CA PHE A 308 12.21 -0.38 -3.17
C PHE A 308 13.45 -1.17 -3.61
N SER A 309 13.65 -1.39 -4.90
CA SER A 309 14.81 -2.12 -5.40
C SER A 309 16.16 -1.46 -5.08
N LYS A 310 16.14 -0.18 -4.70
CA LYS A 310 17.30 0.61 -4.27
C LYS A 310 17.63 0.47 -2.77
N ALA A 311 16.73 -0.11 -1.96
CA ALA A 311 16.99 -0.32 -0.53
C ALA A 311 18.24 -1.20 -0.29
N VAL A 312 18.84 -1.10 0.89
CA VAL A 312 20.10 -1.78 1.18
C VAL A 312 19.90 -3.29 1.14
N GLY A 313 20.77 -3.98 0.40
CA GLY A 313 20.66 -5.43 0.19
C GLY A 313 19.77 -5.83 -1.00
N ASN A 314 19.07 -4.88 -1.63
CA ASN A 314 18.33 -5.14 -2.87
C ASN A 314 19.19 -4.97 -4.12
N LYS A 315 18.65 -5.48 -5.24
CA LYS A 315 19.35 -5.63 -6.52
C LYS A 315 19.97 -4.34 -7.06
N HIS A 316 19.33 -3.19 -6.83
CA HIS A 316 19.76 -1.90 -7.40
C HIS A 316 20.37 -0.97 -6.34
N TYR A 317 20.79 -1.51 -5.19
CA TYR A 317 21.50 -0.76 -4.17
C TYR A 317 22.73 0.00 -4.74
N ASN A 318 22.88 1.27 -4.37
CA ASN A 318 23.91 2.22 -4.86
C ASN A 318 23.93 2.47 -6.38
N MET A 319 22.88 2.10 -7.11
CA MET A 319 22.76 2.43 -8.52
C MET A 319 22.15 3.83 -8.72
N PRO A 320 22.49 4.55 -9.81
CA PRO A 320 21.81 5.80 -10.17
C PRO A 320 20.35 5.55 -10.59
N GLN A 321 19.52 6.59 -10.57
CA GLN A 321 18.07 6.52 -10.90
C GLN A 321 17.76 5.82 -12.22
N SER A 322 18.61 6.02 -13.22
CA SER A 322 18.49 5.39 -14.54
C SER A 322 18.64 3.87 -14.54
N ARG A 323 18.99 3.26 -13.40
CA ARG A 323 19.21 1.83 -13.26
C ARG A 323 18.30 1.15 -12.23
N PHE A 324 17.64 1.91 -11.35
CA PHE A 324 16.71 1.35 -10.36
C PHE A 324 15.24 1.62 -10.67
N VAL A 325 14.90 2.72 -11.35
CA VAL A 325 13.52 2.96 -11.79
C VAL A 325 13.24 2.08 -13.01
N THR A 326 12.23 1.22 -12.90
CA THR A 326 11.92 0.22 -13.91
C THR A 326 10.45 0.23 -14.33
N VAL A 327 10.15 -0.54 -15.38
CA VAL A 327 8.78 -0.80 -15.81
C VAL A 327 7.97 -1.55 -14.74
N ASN A 328 8.64 -2.19 -13.76
CA ASN A 328 7.96 -2.84 -12.64
C ASN A 328 7.27 -1.82 -11.73
N ASP A 329 7.91 -0.68 -11.47
CA ASP A 329 7.37 0.41 -10.66
C ASP A 329 6.07 0.96 -11.25
N VAL A 330 6.09 1.20 -12.57
CA VAL A 330 4.89 1.58 -13.35
C VAL A 330 3.77 0.57 -13.15
N ARG A 331 4.07 -0.73 -13.26
CA ARG A 331 3.07 -1.79 -13.09
C ARG A 331 2.49 -1.83 -11.69
N LEU A 332 3.28 -1.56 -10.65
CA LEU A 332 2.78 -1.51 -9.27
C LEU A 332 1.78 -0.36 -9.08
N ILE A 333 2.09 0.84 -9.59
CA ILE A 333 1.17 1.98 -9.54
C ILE A 333 -0.11 1.66 -10.31
N MET A 334 0.01 1.18 -11.56
CA MET A 334 -1.16 0.84 -12.38
C MET A 334 -2.02 -0.26 -11.75
N LYS A 335 -1.39 -1.25 -11.10
CA LYS A 335 -2.09 -2.30 -10.36
C LYS A 335 -2.88 -1.72 -9.19
N SER A 336 -2.25 -0.87 -8.38
CA SER A 336 -2.91 -0.17 -7.26
C SER A 336 -4.18 0.56 -7.73
N VAL A 337 -4.07 1.34 -8.81
CA VAL A 337 -5.19 2.07 -9.39
C VAL A 337 -6.27 1.13 -9.94
N ALA A 338 -5.88 0.10 -10.69
CA ALA A 338 -6.83 -0.83 -11.31
C ALA A 338 -7.60 -1.66 -10.28
N THR A 339 -6.93 -2.15 -9.23
CA THR A 339 -7.56 -2.96 -8.19
C THR A 339 -8.27 -2.13 -7.13
N GLY A 340 -8.02 -0.81 -7.08
CA GLY A 340 -8.48 0.06 -5.99
C GLY A 340 -7.84 -0.27 -4.64
N ILE A 341 -6.66 -0.90 -4.64
CA ILE A 341 -5.88 -1.21 -3.43
C ILE A 341 -4.72 -0.22 -3.41
N PRO A 342 -4.75 0.81 -2.56
CA PRO A 342 -3.76 1.88 -2.59
C PRO A 342 -2.36 1.35 -2.26
N LEU A 343 -1.34 1.98 -2.86
CA LEU A 343 0.03 1.86 -2.39
C LEU A 343 0.15 2.35 -0.95
N ASP A 344 1.17 1.88 -0.24
CA ASP A 344 1.42 2.29 1.14
C ASP A 344 1.58 3.83 1.23
N PRO A 345 0.63 4.52 1.89
CA PRO A 345 0.53 5.97 1.86
C PRO A 345 1.48 6.66 2.84
N VAL A 346 2.25 5.90 3.63
CA VAL A 346 3.17 6.47 4.62
C VAL A 346 4.34 7.16 3.91
N ARG A 347 4.80 8.25 4.52
CA ARG A 347 6.04 8.93 4.16
C ARG A 347 7.22 7.94 4.04
N ARG A 348 8.06 8.09 3.00
CA ARG A 348 9.21 7.21 2.68
C ARG A 348 8.81 5.76 2.33
N ARG A 349 7.56 5.57 1.89
CA ARG A 349 7.07 4.28 1.38
C ARG A 349 6.58 4.34 -0.06
N ALA A 350 5.92 3.27 -0.53
CA ALA A 350 5.63 3.04 -1.93
C ALA A 350 4.91 4.23 -2.58
N ALA A 351 3.87 4.79 -1.95
CA ALA A 351 3.17 5.95 -2.52
C ALA A 351 4.03 7.22 -2.53
N TYR A 352 4.86 7.42 -1.51
CA TYR A 352 5.80 8.55 -1.41
C TYR A 352 6.85 8.54 -2.53
N HIS A 353 7.34 7.36 -2.90
CA HIS A 353 8.28 7.18 -4.00
C HIS A 353 7.58 7.19 -5.37
N ALA A 354 6.32 6.74 -5.41
CA ALA A 354 5.50 6.70 -6.62
C ALA A 354 4.99 8.05 -7.08
N ASP A 355 4.73 9.01 -6.18
CA ASP A 355 4.22 10.34 -6.52
C ASP A 355 5.35 11.23 -7.08
N VAL A 356 5.68 11.02 -8.34
CA VAL A 356 6.77 11.72 -9.05
C VAL A 356 6.38 13.14 -9.50
N ASN A 357 5.08 13.43 -9.54
CA ASN A 357 4.56 14.71 -10.02
C ASN A 357 4.18 15.69 -8.89
N HIS A 358 4.23 15.22 -7.64
CA HIS A 358 4.13 15.99 -6.41
C HIS A 358 2.72 16.49 -6.08
N ASN A 359 1.68 15.79 -6.51
CA ASN A 359 0.29 16.22 -6.36
C ASN A 359 -0.56 15.36 -5.40
N GLY A 360 -0.05 14.21 -4.98
CA GLY A 360 -0.76 13.17 -4.25
C GLY A 360 -0.69 13.33 -2.73
N ARG A 361 -0.35 14.52 -2.24
CA ARG A 361 -0.35 14.82 -0.81
C ARG A 361 -1.77 15.02 -0.31
N TYR A 362 -2.10 14.38 0.81
CA TYR A 362 -3.36 14.62 1.50
C TYR A 362 -3.23 14.41 3.01
N TYR A 363 -4.20 14.91 3.76
CA TYR A 363 -4.36 14.63 5.19
C TYR A 363 -5.84 14.41 5.50
N TYR A 364 -6.14 13.91 6.70
CA TYR A 364 -7.50 13.86 7.21
C TYR A 364 -7.71 14.99 8.20
N ASN A 365 -8.75 15.79 7.99
CA ASN A 365 -9.10 16.88 8.91
C ASN A 365 -9.68 16.33 10.23
N THR A 366 -10.00 17.22 11.18
CA THR A 366 -10.59 16.82 12.47
C THR A 366 -11.95 16.12 12.37
N SER A 367 -12.63 16.25 11.23
CA SER A 367 -13.91 15.60 10.94
C SER A 367 -13.76 14.22 10.27
N GLY A 368 -12.54 13.82 9.91
CA GLY A 368 -12.28 12.58 9.18
C GLY A 368 -12.38 12.70 7.67
N ASP A 369 -12.53 13.91 7.12
CA ASP A 369 -12.59 14.11 5.68
C ASP A 369 -11.17 14.15 5.09
N LYS A 370 -10.98 13.48 3.94
CA LYS A 370 -9.75 13.58 3.15
C LYS A 370 -9.65 14.98 2.55
N VAL A 371 -8.56 15.68 2.82
CA VAL A 371 -8.25 17.00 2.27
C VAL A 371 -6.95 16.92 1.49
N ASN A 372 -7.03 17.19 0.18
CA ASN A 372 -5.86 17.19 -0.70
C ASN A 372 -5.03 18.47 -0.50
N ILE A 373 -3.71 18.31 -0.43
CA ILE A 373 -2.75 19.41 -0.39
C ILE A 373 -2.37 19.73 -1.83
N THR A 374 -3.01 20.75 -2.39
CA THR A 374 -2.96 21.04 -3.84
C THR A 374 -1.68 21.75 -4.31
N ARG A 375 -0.89 22.29 -3.39
CA ARG A 375 0.40 22.92 -3.75
C ARG A 375 1.39 21.83 -4.14
N ARG A 376 2.33 22.12 -5.04
CA ARG A 376 3.37 21.20 -5.51
C ARG A 376 4.73 21.78 -5.20
N SER A 377 5.38 21.24 -4.17
CA SER A 377 6.62 21.82 -3.63
C SER A 377 7.74 20.80 -3.74
N LYS A 378 8.96 21.28 -4.03
CA LYS A 378 10.12 20.41 -4.19
C LYS A 378 10.45 19.70 -2.87
N VAL A 379 10.45 20.44 -1.77
CA VAL A 379 10.52 19.85 -0.42
C VAL A 379 9.09 19.56 0.03
N PHE A 380 8.80 18.32 0.39
CA PHE A 380 7.41 17.92 0.69
C PHE A 380 6.84 18.62 1.94
N THR A 381 7.70 19.10 2.85
CA THR A 381 7.30 19.89 4.04
C THR A 381 6.97 21.33 3.72
N ASP A 382 7.34 21.81 2.54
CA ASP A 382 6.95 23.14 2.11
C ASP A 382 5.44 23.16 1.85
N ASP A 383 4.82 24.28 2.22
CA ASP A 383 3.40 24.55 1.95
C ASP A 383 2.38 23.68 2.68
N LEU A 384 2.75 23.08 3.82
CA LEU A 384 1.78 22.37 4.65
C LEU A 384 0.70 23.33 5.20
N PRO A 385 -0.59 22.97 5.09
CA PRO A 385 -1.68 23.74 5.70
C PRO A 385 -1.47 23.95 7.21
N ASN A 386 -1.93 25.09 7.73
CA ASN A 386 -1.84 25.41 9.17
C ASN A 386 -2.57 24.40 10.08
N GLU A 387 -3.49 23.60 9.52
CA GLU A 387 -4.20 22.54 10.24
C GLU A 387 -3.32 21.33 10.56
N ILE A 388 -2.18 21.20 9.86
CA ILE A 388 -1.23 20.11 10.06
C ILE A 388 -0.26 20.52 11.16
N SER A 389 -0.40 19.91 12.34
CA SER A 389 0.47 20.15 13.49
C SER A 389 1.72 19.26 13.46
N SER A 390 1.69 18.20 12.66
CA SER A 390 2.81 17.27 12.48
C SER A 390 2.84 16.72 11.07
N ILE A 391 4.05 16.65 10.49
CA ILE A 391 4.29 16.05 9.16
C ILE A 391 3.83 14.59 9.08
N LYS A 392 3.64 13.93 10.23
CA LYS A 392 3.14 12.55 10.37
C LYS A 392 1.69 12.39 9.93
N GLN A 393 0.93 13.49 9.82
CA GLN A 393 -0.45 13.49 9.36
C GLN A 393 -0.57 13.52 7.83
N VAL A 394 0.55 13.74 7.13
CA VAL A 394 0.61 13.81 5.68
C VAL A 394 0.75 12.41 5.11
N LEU A 395 -0.19 12.06 4.24
CA LEU A 395 -0.24 10.81 3.50
C LEU A 395 -0.04 11.08 2.01
N PHE A 396 0.29 10.02 1.27
CA PHE A 396 0.67 10.08 -0.13
C PHE A 396 -0.18 9.11 -0.95
N GLU A 397 -0.54 9.52 -2.17
CA GLU A 397 -1.12 8.66 -3.19
C GLU A 397 -0.40 8.88 -4.52
N ALA A 398 -0.36 7.84 -5.35
CA ALA A 398 0.12 7.95 -6.71
C ALA A 398 -0.91 7.35 -7.65
N ASN A 399 -0.96 7.86 -8.87
CA ASN A 399 -1.99 7.50 -9.84
C ASN A 399 -1.40 7.20 -11.22
N GLU A 400 -2.28 6.92 -12.18
CA GLU A 400 -1.91 6.57 -13.55
C GLU A 400 -1.07 7.62 -14.29
N TYR A 401 -1.13 8.88 -13.88
CA TYR A 401 -0.32 9.96 -14.44
C TYR A 401 1.12 9.95 -13.89
N ASP A 402 1.32 9.58 -12.63
CA ASP A 402 2.67 9.32 -12.09
C ASP A 402 3.37 8.19 -12.84
N ALA A 403 2.64 7.10 -13.07
CA ALA A 403 3.11 5.98 -13.88
C ALA A 403 3.48 6.41 -15.31
N ALA A 404 2.73 7.35 -15.91
CA ALA A 404 3.03 7.91 -17.22
C ALA A 404 4.33 8.74 -17.23
N TRP A 405 4.61 9.50 -16.17
CA TRP A 405 5.88 10.22 -16.02
C TRP A 405 7.07 9.28 -15.83
N ILE A 406 6.90 8.20 -15.07
CA ILE A 406 7.92 7.17 -14.94
C ILE A 406 8.21 6.50 -16.29
N LEU A 407 7.18 6.18 -17.08
CA LEU A 407 7.36 5.67 -18.45
C LEU A 407 8.15 6.64 -19.34
N ARG A 408 7.80 7.93 -19.27
CA ARG A 408 8.49 9.01 -19.99
C ARG A 408 9.98 9.10 -19.60
N TYR A 409 10.29 8.91 -18.31
CA TYR A 409 11.68 8.86 -17.82
C TYR A 409 12.43 7.64 -18.35
N ILE A 410 11.85 6.45 -18.24
CA ILE A 410 12.43 5.20 -18.73
C ILE A 410 12.67 5.26 -20.26
N GLY A 411 11.75 5.91 -20.99
CA GLY A 411 11.88 6.18 -22.43
C GLY A 411 12.91 7.26 -22.81
N ALA A 412 13.68 7.77 -21.84
CA ALA A 412 14.68 8.83 -22.00
C ALA A 412 14.12 10.11 -22.64
N ARG A 413 12.82 10.40 -22.43
CA ARG A 413 12.17 11.64 -22.89
C ARG A 413 12.33 12.79 -21.89
N ILE A 414 12.70 12.45 -20.66
CA ILE A 414 13.15 13.39 -19.61
C ILE A 414 14.41 12.83 -18.95
N VAL A 415 15.21 13.71 -18.35
CA VAL A 415 16.56 13.37 -17.85
C VAL A 415 16.58 12.91 -16.40
N GLU A 416 15.61 13.32 -15.57
CA GLU A 416 15.47 12.96 -14.16
C GLU A 416 14.02 13.07 -13.69
N LEU A 417 13.65 12.27 -12.68
CA LEU A 417 12.41 12.40 -11.89
C LEU A 417 12.83 12.95 -10.52
N PRO A 418 12.42 14.17 -10.13
CA PRO A 418 11.78 14.29 -8.81
C PRO A 418 10.95 15.59 -8.62
N TRP A 419 10.61 16.33 -9.68
CA TRP A 419 9.73 17.49 -9.62
C TRP A 419 9.49 18.00 -11.03
N LEU A 420 8.22 18.15 -11.40
CA LEU A 420 7.82 18.70 -12.69
C LEU A 420 7.34 20.13 -12.47
N ILE A 421 7.94 21.08 -13.19
CA ILE A 421 7.43 22.47 -13.16
C ILE A 421 6.02 22.45 -13.75
N ASP A 422 5.05 23.04 -13.04
CA ASP A 422 3.67 23.25 -13.54
C ASP A 422 3.59 23.99 -14.89
N THR A 423 4.71 24.59 -15.30
CA THR A 423 4.89 25.28 -16.57
C THR A 423 6.08 24.69 -17.32
N SER A 424 5.80 23.90 -18.35
CA SER A 424 6.75 23.70 -19.44
C SER A 424 6.56 24.85 -20.43
N VAL A 425 7.60 25.66 -20.61
CA VAL A 425 7.58 26.71 -21.65
C VAL A 425 7.73 26.02 -23.00
N ASN A 426 6.62 25.87 -23.72
CA ASN A 426 6.65 25.40 -25.10
C ASN A 426 7.17 26.53 -26.00
N TYR A 427 8.41 26.41 -26.47
CA TYR A 427 8.95 27.30 -27.49
C TYR A 427 8.43 26.93 -28.88
N GLY A 428 7.72 27.85 -29.55
CA GLY A 428 7.23 27.65 -30.92
C GLY A 428 6.01 28.53 -31.23
N LYS A 429 5.57 28.55 -32.50
CA LYS A 429 4.22 29.02 -32.81
C LYS A 429 3.24 28.04 -32.16
N LEU A 430 2.46 28.50 -31.18
CA LEU A 430 1.26 27.80 -30.72
C LEU A 430 0.34 27.69 -31.94
N ALA A 431 0.32 26.53 -32.58
CA ALA A 431 -0.78 26.20 -33.45
C ALA A 431 -2.05 26.15 -32.59
N ALA A 432 -3.19 26.54 -33.14
CA ALA A 432 -4.48 26.34 -32.51
C ALA A 432 -4.83 24.84 -32.54
N GLU A 433 -4.01 24.01 -31.92
CA GLU A 433 -4.31 22.60 -31.69
C GLU A 433 -5.22 22.52 -30.46
N GLU A 434 -6.35 21.84 -30.61
CA GLU A 434 -7.19 21.49 -29.49
C GLU A 434 -6.42 20.48 -28.62
N HIS A 435 -5.90 20.95 -27.49
CA HIS A 435 -5.21 20.09 -26.54
C HIS A 435 -6.19 19.11 -25.92
N ALA A 436 -5.82 17.82 -25.90
CA ALA A 436 -6.63 16.79 -25.27
C ALA A 436 -6.78 17.08 -23.77
N ASN A 437 -8.02 17.06 -23.30
CA ASN A 437 -8.39 17.15 -21.89
C ASN A 437 -9.46 16.12 -21.51
N HIS A 438 -9.85 15.26 -22.46
CA HIS A 438 -10.87 14.24 -22.27
C HIS A 438 -10.65 13.08 -23.25
N ILE A 439 -11.31 11.96 -22.98
CA ILE A 439 -11.46 10.86 -23.95
C ILE A 439 -12.76 11.00 -24.76
N LYS A 440 -12.83 10.33 -25.90
CA LYS A 440 -14.02 10.22 -26.75
C LYS A 440 -14.22 8.77 -27.17
N LEU A 441 -15.47 8.29 -27.17
CA LEU A 441 -15.81 6.98 -27.70
C LEU A 441 -16.03 7.06 -29.21
N GLY A 442 -15.46 6.10 -29.95
CA GLY A 442 -15.75 5.92 -31.37
C GLY A 442 -16.98 5.06 -31.62
N ASN A 443 -17.14 4.66 -32.87
CA ASN A 443 -18.27 3.82 -33.28
C ASN A 443 -18.16 2.42 -32.68
N ILE A 444 -19.29 1.90 -32.19
CA ILE A 444 -19.39 0.54 -31.68
C ILE A 444 -19.42 -0.45 -32.85
N THR A 445 -18.57 -1.47 -32.80
CA THR A 445 -18.66 -2.65 -33.64
C THR A 445 -19.29 -3.78 -32.82
N ASN A 446 -20.45 -4.31 -33.25
CA ASN A 446 -21.07 -5.46 -32.61
C ASN A 446 -20.42 -6.75 -33.13
N LEU A 447 -19.95 -7.59 -32.21
CA LEU A 447 -19.27 -8.85 -32.53
C LEU A 447 -20.18 -10.08 -32.32
N GLY A 448 -21.43 -9.88 -31.85
CA GLY A 448 -22.38 -10.94 -31.52
C GLY A 448 -22.33 -11.34 -30.04
N ASN A 449 -23.33 -12.10 -29.58
CA ASN A 449 -23.43 -12.61 -28.20
C ASN A 449 -23.28 -11.54 -27.09
N GLY A 450 -23.77 -10.32 -27.31
CA GLY A 450 -23.61 -9.21 -26.34
C GLY A 450 -22.20 -8.62 -26.27
N THR A 451 -21.29 -9.06 -27.15
CA THR A 451 -19.92 -8.57 -27.21
C THR A 451 -19.83 -7.40 -28.18
N ILE A 452 -19.24 -6.31 -27.71
CA ILE A 452 -19.02 -5.09 -28.48
C ILE A 452 -17.55 -4.71 -28.46
N GLN A 453 -17.10 -4.05 -29.52
CA GLN A 453 -15.79 -3.44 -29.59
C GLN A 453 -15.93 -1.92 -29.75
N VAL A 454 -15.19 -1.16 -28.92
CA VAL A 454 -15.28 0.30 -28.88
C VAL A 454 -13.88 0.90 -28.85
N PRO A 455 -13.46 1.63 -29.92
CA PRO A 455 -12.23 2.40 -29.90
C PRO A 455 -12.39 3.65 -29.02
N VAL A 456 -11.39 3.92 -28.19
CA VAL A 456 -11.32 5.10 -27.30
C VAL A 456 -10.27 6.06 -27.84
N TYR A 457 -10.69 7.27 -28.19
CA TYR A 457 -9.88 8.35 -28.74
C TYR A 457 -9.60 9.42 -27.69
N LEU A 458 -8.62 10.28 -27.97
CA LEU A 458 -8.54 11.58 -27.31
C LEU A 458 -9.47 12.58 -28.02
N ASN A 459 -10.01 13.54 -27.27
CA ASN A 459 -10.80 14.62 -27.86
C ASN A 459 -9.96 15.69 -28.57
N GLY A 460 -8.63 15.63 -28.46
CA GLY A 460 -7.68 16.56 -29.03
C GLY A 460 -6.31 15.91 -29.22
N THR A 461 -5.28 16.70 -29.50
CA THR A 461 -3.89 16.22 -29.60
C THR A 461 -3.18 16.30 -28.25
N LEU A 462 -2.26 15.38 -28.00
CA LEU A 462 -1.40 15.38 -26.81
C LEU A 462 0.03 15.00 -27.21
N ASN A 463 1.02 15.78 -26.80
CA ASN A 463 2.44 15.42 -26.94
C ASN A 463 3.11 15.47 -25.56
N ASN A 464 2.75 14.55 -24.68
CA ASN A 464 3.22 14.52 -23.30
C ASN A 464 2.99 13.14 -22.65
N ALA A 465 3.22 13.03 -21.34
CA ALA A 465 2.68 11.94 -20.52
C ALA A 465 1.15 11.90 -20.60
N LEU A 466 0.58 10.69 -20.60
CA LEU A 466 -0.84 10.40 -20.68
C LEU A 466 -1.22 9.44 -19.55
N GLY A 467 -2.08 9.87 -18.63
CA GLY A 467 -2.73 9.05 -17.62
C GLY A 467 -4.23 9.09 -17.81
N ILE A 468 -4.86 7.93 -18.01
CA ILE A 468 -6.32 7.80 -18.10
C ILE A 468 -6.79 6.69 -17.19
N LYS A 469 -7.84 6.94 -16.42
CA LYS A 469 -8.56 5.91 -15.67
C LYS A 469 -10.06 6.08 -15.86
N PHE A 470 -10.81 5.01 -16.04
CA PHE A 470 -12.28 5.05 -16.06
C PHE A 470 -12.88 3.70 -15.66
N ASN A 471 -14.14 3.73 -15.24
CA ASN A 471 -14.93 2.55 -14.95
C ASN A 471 -15.94 2.33 -16.09
N VAL A 472 -16.22 1.07 -16.44
CA VAL A 472 -17.25 0.71 -17.43
C VAL A 472 -18.43 -0.02 -16.77
N ASN A 473 -19.64 0.10 -17.30
CA ASN A 473 -20.80 -0.69 -16.86
C ASN A 473 -20.90 -2.06 -17.56
N ALA A 474 -19.78 -2.64 -17.98
CA ALA A 474 -19.70 -3.87 -18.77
C ALA A 474 -18.62 -4.81 -18.22
N GLU A 475 -18.70 -6.09 -18.57
CA GLU A 475 -17.59 -7.03 -18.33
C GLU A 475 -16.49 -6.75 -19.37
N ILE A 476 -15.27 -6.49 -18.90
CA ILE A 476 -14.11 -6.28 -19.77
C ILE A 476 -13.58 -7.64 -20.20
N LEU A 477 -13.66 -7.95 -21.49
CA LEU A 477 -13.09 -9.18 -22.06
C LEU A 477 -11.64 -8.96 -22.49
N ASP A 478 -11.34 -7.82 -23.11
CA ASP A 478 -10.00 -7.45 -23.54
C ASP A 478 -9.83 -5.93 -23.65
N VAL A 479 -8.59 -5.46 -23.51
CA VAL A 479 -8.21 -4.07 -23.77
C VAL A 479 -6.96 -4.05 -24.62
N ILE A 480 -7.14 -3.76 -25.91
CA ILE A 480 -6.04 -3.75 -26.88
C ILE A 480 -5.46 -2.35 -26.95
N LYS A 481 -4.18 -2.21 -26.63
CA LYS A 481 -3.45 -0.95 -26.79
C LYS A 481 -3.21 -0.62 -28.26
N TYR A 482 -3.27 0.66 -28.61
CA TYR A 482 -2.96 1.16 -29.94
C TYR A 482 -1.73 2.06 -29.87
N GLU A 483 -0.56 1.47 -30.13
CA GLU A 483 0.73 2.19 -30.13
C GLU A 483 1.09 2.65 -31.55
N THR A 484 1.70 3.82 -31.62
CA THR A 484 2.29 4.38 -32.84
C THR A 484 3.81 4.42 -32.68
N GLU A 485 4.56 4.70 -33.75
CA GLU A 485 6.01 4.92 -33.62
C GLU A 485 6.37 6.09 -32.69
N ALA A 486 5.40 6.99 -32.44
CA ALA A 486 5.57 8.16 -31.61
C ALA A 486 4.94 8.04 -30.21
N SER A 487 4.33 6.90 -29.85
CA SER A 487 3.66 6.70 -28.56
C SER A 487 3.92 5.32 -27.95
N ASN A 488 4.11 5.30 -26.63
CA ASN A 488 4.19 4.08 -25.83
C ASN A 488 3.04 4.04 -24.84
N ILE A 489 2.40 2.88 -24.68
CA ILE A 489 1.23 2.73 -23.80
C ILE A 489 1.35 1.43 -22.99
N MET A 490 1.14 1.57 -21.69
CA MET A 490 0.81 0.48 -20.80
C MET A 490 -0.68 0.55 -20.45
N VAL A 491 -1.31 -0.62 -20.40
CA VAL A 491 -2.72 -0.77 -20.03
C VAL A 491 -2.84 -1.83 -18.95
N MET A 492 -3.72 -1.58 -17.99
CA MET A 492 -4.17 -2.58 -17.03
C MET A 492 -5.67 -2.47 -16.84
N SER A 493 -6.34 -3.60 -16.66
CA SER A 493 -7.75 -3.64 -16.28
C SER A 493 -7.98 -4.61 -15.14
N ASN A 494 -8.91 -4.29 -14.25
CA ASN A 494 -9.40 -5.18 -13.22
C ASN A 494 -10.90 -4.97 -13.02
N ALA A 495 -11.66 -6.07 -13.02
CA ALA A 495 -13.12 -6.05 -12.97
C ALA A 495 -13.73 -5.13 -14.04
N ASN A 496 -14.13 -3.93 -13.65
CA ASN A 496 -14.74 -2.93 -14.53
C ASN A 496 -13.90 -1.64 -14.67
N THR A 497 -12.67 -1.62 -14.14
CA THR A 497 -11.78 -0.46 -14.20
C THR A 497 -10.72 -0.68 -15.28
N VAL A 498 -10.52 0.34 -16.11
CA VAL A 498 -9.44 0.41 -17.10
C VAL A 498 -8.50 1.54 -16.70
N VAL A 499 -7.21 1.26 -16.72
CA VAL A 499 -6.13 2.20 -16.42
C VAL A 499 -5.14 2.18 -17.57
N ILE A 500 -4.78 3.37 -18.04
CA ILE A 500 -3.89 3.60 -19.18
C ILE A 500 -2.83 4.59 -18.73
N SER A 501 -1.57 4.24 -18.92
CA SER A 501 -0.43 5.12 -18.69
C SER A 501 0.47 5.07 -19.91
N GLY A 502 0.89 6.21 -20.43
CA GLY A 502 1.71 6.26 -21.64
C GLY A 502 2.44 7.57 -21.80
N ASP A 503 3.29 7.64 -22.82
CA ASP A 503 4.02 8.85 -23.18
C ASP A 503 4.19 8.94 -24.69
N GLY A 504 4.21 10.17 -25.21
CA GLY A 504 4.49 10.42 -26.62
C GLY A 504 3.47 11.34 -27.28
N LYS A 505 3.30 11.16 -28.60
CA LYS A 505 2.36 11.93 -29.42
C LYS A 505 1.10 11.11 -29.69
N PHE A 506 -0.05 11.69 -29.36
CA PHE A 506 -1.37 11.14 -29.55
C PHE A 506 -2.21 12.09 -30.39
N SER A 507 -2.82 11.55 -31.44
CA SER A 507 -3.78 12.26 -32.29
C SER A 507 -5.21 12.01 -31.81
N ASN A 508 -6.14 12.88 -32.22
CA ASN A 508 -7.58 12.63 -32.05
C ASN A 508 -8.17 11.68 -33.11
N THR A 509 -7.39 11.32 -34.14
CA THR A 509 -7.77 10.40 -35.21
C THR A 509 -7.40 8.95 -34.95
N ASP A 510 -6.43 8.72 -34.07
CA ASP A 510 -5.97 7.39 -33.70
C ASP A 510 -6.52 7.04 -32.31
N PRO A 511 -7.06 5.82 -32.12
CA PRO A 511 -7.47 5.40 -30.80
C PRO A 511 -6.24 5.22 -29.89
N VAL A 512 -6.44 5.36 -28.58
CA VAL A 512 -5.46 5.04 -27.55
C VAL A 512 -5.56 3.56 -27.16
N VAL A 513 -6.80 3.09 -26.99
CA VAL A 513 -7.14 1.70 -26.72
C VAL A 513 -8.41 1.30 -27.48
N ILE A 514 -8.56 0.00 -27.69
CA ILE A 514 -9.76 -0.61 -28.24
C ILE A 514 -10.29 -1.59 -27.20
N LEU A 515 -11.48 -1.29 -26.67
CA LEU A 515 -12.13 -2.09 -25.63
C LEU A 515 -12.95 -3.20 -26.28
N THR A 516 -12.79 -4.44 -25.82
CA THR A 516 -13.71 -5.54 -26.12
C THR A 516 -14.50 -5.85 -24.85
N LEU A 517 -15.80 -5.59 -24.89
CA LEU A 517 -16.67 -5.60 -23.71
C LEU A 517 -17.86 -6.53 -23.94
N ARG A 518 -18.31 -7.22 -22.90
CA ARG A 518 -19.63 -7.85 -22.87
C ARG A 518 -20.61 -6.93 -22.15
N LEU A 519 -21.56 -6.40 -22.91
CA LEU A 519 -22.53 -5.42 -22.46
C LEU A 519 -23.93 -6.06 -22.35
N ASN A 520 -24.53 -5.96 -21.17
CA ASN A 520 -25.90 -6.44 -20.88
C ASN A 520 -26.93 -5.31 -20.82
N ASP A 521 -26.53 -4.08 -21.14
CA ASP A 521 -27.33 -2.86 -21.05
C ASP A 521 -27.52 -2.23 -22.44
N ALA A 522 -28.50 -1.36 -22.59
CA ALA A 522 -28.79 -0.63 -23.83
C ALA A 522 -27.83 0.55 -24.07
N ALA A 523 -26.97 0.87 -23.10
CA ALA A 523 -25.97 1.92 -23.21
C ALA A 523 -24.65 1.50 -22.54
N LEU A 524 -23.55 1.83 -23.20
CA LEU A 524 -22.22 1.78 -22.60
C LEU A 524 -21.98 3.09 -21.84
N ASN A 525 -21.70 3.00 -20.54
CA ASN A 525 -21.40 4.13 -19.68
C ASN A 525 -19.96 4.01 -19.17
N LEU A 526 -19.18 5.08 -19.36
CA LEU A 526 -17.88 5.27 -18.73
C LEU A 526 -18.02 6.31 -17.63
N THR A 527 -17.65 5.94 -16.40
CA THR A 527 -17.77 6.78 -15.21
C THR A 527 -16.45 6.94 -14.48
N ASN A 528 -16.37 7.90 -13.55
CA ASN A 528 -15.17 8.18 -12.76
C ASN A 528 -13.93 8.36 -13.65
N ILE A 529 -14.10 9.08 -14.76
CA ILE A 529 -13.06 9.30 -15.74
C ILE A 529 -12.06 10.27 -15.14
N ARG A 530 -10.78 9.90 -15.14
CA ARG A 530 -9.66 10.78 -14.80
C ARG A 530 -8.76 10.89 -16.02
N PHE A 531 -8.39 12.12 -16.36
CA PHE A 531 -7.49 12.46 -17.45
C PHE A 531 -6.38 13.36 -16.93
N ASN A 532 -5.14 12.87 -16.92
CA ASN A 532 -3.95 13.57 -16.39
C ASN A 532 -4.25 14.26 -15.05
N ASP A 533 -4.59 13.47 -14.02
CA ASP A 533 -5.04 13.87 -12.66
C ASP A 533 -6.44 14.48 -12.54
N ASN A 534 -6.99 15.01 -13.62
CA ASN A 534 -8.26 15.75 -13.55
C ASN A 534 -9.43 14.78 -13.67
N VAL A 535 -10.36 14.83 -12.72
CA VAL A 535 -11.65 14.14 -12.88
C VAL A 535 -12.42 14.86 -13.98
N VAL A 536 -12.77 14.12 -15.03
CA VAL A 536 -13.52 14.60 -16.17
C VAL A 536 -14.85 13.85 -16.25
N GLY A 537 -15.90 14.52 -16.72
CA GLY A 537 -17.28 14.01 -16.60
C GLY A 537 -17.51 12.64 -17.26
N ASP A 538 -18.65 12.05 -16.97
CA ASP A 538 -19.01 10.72 -17.49
C ASP A 538 -19.35 10.75 -19.00
N LEU A 539 -19.19 9.61 -19.67
CA LEU A 539 -19.57 9.41 -21.07
C LEU A 539 -20.61 8.30 -21.18
N SER A 540 -21.58 8.48 -22.06
CA SER A 540 -22.60 7.47 -22.37
C SER A 540 -22.77 7.34 -23.87
N LEU A 541 -22.80 6.11 -24.36
CA LEU A 541 -23.05 5.78 -25.76
C LEU A 541 -24.18 4.76 -25.85
N VAL A 542 -25.29 5.17 -26.46
CA VAL A 542 -26.44 4.29 -26.69
C VAL A 542 -26.05 3.22 -27.71
N VAL A 543 -26.24 1.96 -27.33
CA VAL A 543 -26.04 0.81 -28.21
C VAL A 543 -27.39 0.52 -28.84
N ASN A 544 -27.60 0.99 -30.08
CA ASN A 544 -28.80 0.65 -30.84
C ASN A 544 -28.89 -0.87 -30.88
N LYS A 545 -29.92 -1.39 -30.18
CA LYS A 545 -30.24 -2.80 -29.92
C LYS A 545 -29.14 -3.74 -30.40
N VAL A 546 -28.34 -4.24 -29.46
CA VAL A 546 -27.59 -5.48 -29.67
C VAL A 546 -28.59 -6.48 -30.23
N GLU A 547 -28.62 -6.65 -31.55
CA GLU A 547 -29.20 -7.84 -32.11
C GLU A 547 -28.35 -8.93 -31.46
N THR A 548 -28.98 -9.68 -30.56
CA THR A 548 -28.54 -11.01 -30.20
C THR A 548 -28.63 -11.83 -31.49
N SER A 549 -27.77 -11.50 -32.44
CA SER A 549 -27.46 -12.36 -33.55
C SER A 549 -26.78 -13.54 -32.88
N ASP A 550 -27.44 -14.68 -32.97
CA ASP A 550 -26.92 -15.96 -32.51
C ASP A 550 -25.44 -16.08 -32.88
N ALA A 551 -24.69 -16.80 -32.05
CA ALA A 551 -23.30 -17.24 -32.28
C ALA A 551 -23.06 -17.98 -33.62
N THR A 552 -24.08 -18.06 -34.48
CA THR A 552 -24.10 -18.68 -35.81
C THR A 552 -23.80 -17.71 -36.95
N VAL A 553 -23.75 -16.38 -36.71
CA VAL A 553 -23.48 -15.40 -37.76
C VAL A 553 -21.99 -15.06 -37.82
N LEU A 554 -21.37 -15.45 -38.93
CA LEU A 554 -20.02 -15.02 -39.28
C LEU A 554 -19.98 -13.50 -39.44
N THR A 555 -19.08 -12.84 -38.72
CA THR A 555 -18.79 -11.41 -38.90
C THR A 555 -17.34 -11.23 -39.32
N LEU A 556 -17.10 -10.30 -40.24
CA LEU A 556 -15.79 -9.86 -40.68
C LEU A 556 -15.81 -8.33 -40.63
N SER A 557 -14.95 -7.72 -39.83
CA SER A 557 -14.92 -6.27 -39.67
C SER A 557 -13.52 -5.79 -39.34
N ASN A 558 -13.26 -4.49 -39.48
CA ASN A 558 -12.02 -3.89 -39.03
C ASN A 558 -12.26 -2.55 -38.32
N THR A 559 -11.50 -2.31 -37.25
CA THR A 559 -11.61 -1.10 -36.43
C THR A 559 -10.21 -0.61 -36.01
N PRO A 560 -9.88 0.68 -36.20
CA PRO A 560 -10.67 1.70 -36.90
C PRO A 560 -10.71 1.47 -38.42
N ASN A 561 -11.70 2.06 -39.10
CA ASN A 561 -11.79 2.14 -40.56
C ASN A 561 -12.44 3.48 -40.96
N PRO A 562 -11.74 4.41 -41.65
CA PRO A 562 -10.34 4.34 -42.08
C PRO A 562 -9.34 4.23 -40.92
N PHE A 563 -8.14 3.75 -41.18
CA PHE A 563 -7.03 3.71 -40.22
C PHE A 563 -5.77 4.38 -40.77
N ALA A 564 -4.92 4.91 -39.88
CA ALA A 564 -3.66 5.52 -40.25
C ALA A 564 -2.50 4.54 -40.06
N GLU A 565 -2.23 4.10 -38.83
CA GLU A 565 -1.10 3.20 -38.58
C GLU A 565 -1.50 1.72 -38.64
N ASN A 566 -2.51 1.35 -37.85
CA ASN A 566 -2.91 -0.04 -37.68
C ASN A 566 -4.44 -0.20 -37.67
N THR A 567 -4.94 -1.39 -37.96
CA THR A 567 -6.35 -1.76 -37.78
C THR A 567 -6.46 -3.16 -37.19
N LEU A 568 -7.44 -3.38 -36.31
CA LEU A 568 -7.79 -4.70 -35.82
C LEU A 568 -8.85 -5.30 -36.74
N ILE A 569 -8.53 -6.43 -37.36
CA ILE A 569 -9.47 -7.23 -38.13
C ILE A 569 -10.11 -8.24 -37.19
N ASN A 570 -11.42 -8.14 -36.97
CA ASN A 570 -12.18 -9.07 -36.16
C ASN A 570 -12.90 -10.09 -37.03
N VAL A 571 -12.85 -11.35 -36.62
CA VAL A 571 -13.48 -12.48 -37.28
C VAL A 571 -14.26 -13.29 -36.24
N ASN A 572 -15.58 -13.36 -36.37
CA ASN A 572 -16.38 -14.30 -35.57
C ASN A 572 -16.54 -15.62 -36.32
N ILE A 573 -15.97 -16.70 -35.80
CA ILE A 573 -16.06 -18.05 -36.38
C ILE A 573 -17.20 -18.81 -35.73
N ALA A 574 -18.22 -19.16 -36.52
CA ALA A 574 -19.36 -19.94 -36.03
C ALA A 574 -19.06 -21.45 -35.88
N GLN A 575 -18.10 -21.99 -36.65
CA GLN A 575 -17.76 -23.42 -36.65
C GLN A 575 -16.24 -23.61 -36.73
N SER A 576 -15.69 -24.41 -35.82
CA SER A 576 -14.26 -24.71 -35.81
C SER A 576 -13.78 -25.35 -37.12
N GLY A 577 -12.57 -24.99 -37.57
CA GLY A 577 -11.86 -25.64 -38.67
C GLY A 577 -10.84 -24.72 -39.33
N ASN A 578 -10.40 -25.06 -40.54
CA ASN A 578 -9.28 -24.38 -41.18
C ASN A 578 -9.74 -23.12 -41.92
N TYR A 579 -9.17 -21.97 -41.56
CA TYR A 579 -9.46 -20.67 -42.14
C TYR A 579 -8.18 -19.95 -42.58
N SER A 580 -8.30 -19.12 -43.62
CA SER A 580 -7.26 -18.20 -44.09
C SER A 580 -7.83 -16.79 -44.23
N LEU A 581 -7.07 -15.79 -43.78
CA LEU A 581 -7.37 -14.38 -43.91
C LEU A 581 -6.27 -13.69 -44.70
N ASN A 582 -6.64 -13.11 -45.84
CA ASN A 582 -5.71 -12.52 -46.80
C ASN A 582 -6.13 -11.09 -47.16
N VAL A 583 -5.16 -10.19 -47.27
CA VAL A 583 -5.33 -8.78 -47.70
C VAL A 583 -4.86 -8.64 -49.14
N TYR A 584 -5.63 -7.93 -49.96
CA TYR A 584 -5.41 -7.70 -51.38
C TYR A 584 -5.50 -6.20 -51.71
N ASP A 585 -4.79 -5.79 -52.76
CA ASP A 585 -4.98 -4.47 -53.37
C ASP A 585 -6.23 -4.45 -54.29
N LEU A 586 -6.56 -3.27 -54.84
CA LEU A 586 -7.69 -3.11 -55.77
C LEU A 586 -7.51 -3.86 -57.11
N GLN A 587 -6.27 -4.23 -57.46
CA GLN A 587 -5.97 -5.04 -58.64
C GLN A 587 -6.11 -6.55 -58.36
N GLY A 588 -6.34 -6.93 -57.09
CA GLY A 588 -6.48 -8.33 -56.65
C GLY A 588 -5.15 -9.02 -56.36
N ASN A 589 -4.04 -8.29 -56.31
CA ASN A 589 -2.76 -8.86 -55.90
C ASN A 589 -2.75 -9.12 -54.39
N LEU A 590 -2.19 -10.25 -53.98
CA LEU A 590 -2.03 -10.57 -52.56
C LEU A 590 -0.99 -9.64 -51.95
N VAL A 591 -1.40 -8.87 -50.95
CA VAL A 591 -0.55 -7.94 -50.20
C VAL A 591 0.04 -8.64 -48.98
N LYS A 592 -0.80 -9.33 -48.21
CA LYS A 592 -0.42 -9.99 -46.95
C LYS A 592 -1.33 -11.18 -46.67
N GLU A 593 -0.76 -12.31 -46.25
CA GLU A 593 -1.51 -13.35 -45.52
C GLU A 593 -1.43 -13.03 -44.02
N ILE A 594 -2.58 -12.80 -43.38
CA ILE A 594 -2.67 -12.49 -41.95
C ILE A 594 -2.55 -13.78 -41.13
N PHE A 595 -3.28 -14.83 -41.54
CA PHE A 595 -3.15 -16.16 -40.99
C PHE A 595 -3.69 -17.22 -41.96
N ASN A 596 -3.26 -18.47 -41.74
CA ASN A 596 -3.81 -19.68 -42.35
C ASN A 596 -3.68 -20.83 -41.33
N ALA A 597 -4.75 -21.10 -40.57
CA ALA A 597 -4.70 -21.98 -39.40
C ALA A 597 -6.08 -22.54 -39.03
N ASP A 598 -6.08 -23.56 -38.17
CA ASP A 598 -7.30 -24.09 -37.55
C ASP A 598 -7.76 -23.14 -36.43
N LEU A 599 -8.98 -22.63 -36.56
CA LEU A 599 -9.63 -21.78 -35.56
C LEU A 599 -10.75 -22.53 -34.86
N THR A 600 -10.93 -22.27 -33.57
CA THR A 600 -12.11 -22.69 -32.82
C THR A 600 -13.28 -21.73 -33.07
N ALA A 601 -14.51 -22.20 -32.85
CA ALA A 601 -15.68 -21.35 -32.86
C ALA A 601 -15.59 -20.31 -31.72
N ASP A 602 -15.21 -19.08 -32.07
CA ASP A 602 -15.11 -17.92 -31.19
C ASP A 602 -14.82 -16.65 -32.02
N VAL A 603 -14.74 -15.51 -31.34
CA VAL A 603 -14.21 -14.26 -31.91
C VAL A 603 -12.69 -14.27 -31.88
N HIS A 604 -12.07 -13.97 -33.01
CA HIS A 604 -10.63 -13.83 -33.18
C HIS A 604 -10.30 -12.43 -33.70
N SER A 605 -9.24 -11.81 -33.19
CA SER A 605 -8.81 -10.46 -33.58
C SER A 605 -7.35 -10.48 -34.05
N TYR A 606 -7.08 -9.84 -35.18
CA TYR A 606 -5.76 -9.79 -35.81
C TYR A 606 -5.36 -8.34 -36.11
N LEU A 607 -4.20 -7.91 -35.64
CA LEU A 607 -3.66 -6.58 -35.93
C LEU A 607 -2.98 -6.57 -37.31
N TRP A 608 -3.34 -5.62 -38.17
CA TRP A 608 -2.60 -5.32 -39.39
C TRP A 608 -2.08 -3.89 -39.35
N ASN A 609 -0.78 -3.73 -39.63
CA ASN A 609 -0.05 -2.47 -39.59
C ASN A 609 0.16 -1.82 -40.96
N GLY A 610 -0.69 -2.15 -41.94
CA GLY A 610 -0.53 -1.66 -43.31
C GLY A 610 0.79 -2.10 -43.96
N SER A 611 1.28 -3.31 -43.66
CA SER A 611 2.48 -3.86 -44.30
C SER A 611 2.19 -4.94 -45.35
N ASP A 612 3.07 -5.06 -46.33
CA ASP A 612 3.11 -6.17 -47.29
C ASP A 612 3.83 -7.42 -46.72
N ILE A 613 3.95 -8.47 -47.52
CA ILE A 613 4.65 -9.72 -47.15
C ILE A 613 6.14 -9.52 -46.80
N ASN A 614 6.78 -8.49 -47.34
CA ASN A 614 8.17 -8.15 -47.07
C ASN A 614 8.33 -7.25 -45.84
N GLY A 615 7.22 -6.84 -45.22
CA GLY A 615 7.21 -5.92 -44.09
C GLY A 615 7.25 -4.44 -44.48
N ASN A 616 7.19 -4.11 -45.77
CA ASN A 616 7.17 -2.72 -46.23
C ASN A 616 5.78 -2.12 -46.06
N SER A 617 5.72 -0.82 -45.74
CA SER A 617 4.45 -0.11 -45.69
C SER A 617 3.80 -0.01 -47.07
N VAL A 618 2.50 -0.26 -47.13
CA VAL A 618 1.71 -0.15 -48.36
C VAL A 618 1.19 1.29 -48.55
N ALA A 619 0.84 1.66 -49.77
CA ALA A 619 0.39 3.02 -50.08
C ALA A 619 -1.00 3.33 -49.47
N ASN A 620 -1.28 4.61 -49.18
CA ASN A 620 -2.62 5.06 -48.83
C ASN A 620 -3.62 4.65 -49.92
N GLY A 621 -4.77 4.11 -49.53
CA GLY A 621 -5.74 3.55 -50.47
C GLY A 621 -6.72 2.55 -49.87
N VAL A 622 -7.53 1.95 -50.74
CA VAL A 622 -8.52 0.93 -50.36
C VAL A 622 -7.91 -0.46 -50.53
N TYR A 623 -8.08 -1.31 -49.52
CA TYR A 623 -7.65 -2.71 -49.53
C TYR A 623 -8.85 -3.62 -49.28
N ILE A 624 -8.79 -4.83 -49.82
CA ILE A 624 -9.82 -5.85 -49.65
C ILE A 624 -9.24 -6.96 -48.77
N TYR A 625 -9.91 -7.33 -47.70
CA TYR A 625 -9.52 -8.46 -46.87
C TYR A 625 -10.58 -9.55 -46.97
N LYS A 626 -10.11 -10.79 -47.03
CA LYS A 626 -10.93 -11.94 -47.41
C LYS A 626 -10.66 -13.14 -46.52
N LEU A 627 -11.73 -13.61 -45.88
CA LEU A 627 -11.75 -14.83 -45.08
C LEU A 627 -12.25 -16.00 -45.95
N ARG A 628 -11.49 -17.11 -45.95
CA ARG A 628 -11.87 -18.36 -46.62
C ARG A 628 -11.65 -19.56 -45.70
N GLY A 629 -12.59 -20.49 -45.66
CA GLY A 629 -12.46 -21.74 -44.88
C GLY A 629 -13.81 -22.41 -44.65
N ASN A 630 -13.86 -23.74 -44.54
CA ASN A 630 -15.10 -24.49 -44.26
C ASN A 630 -16.32 -24.09 -45.13
N GLY A 631 -16.12 -23.80 -46.43
CA GLY A 631 -17.20 -23.36 -47.34
C GLY A 631 -17.60 -21.89 -47.23
N ILE A 632 -16.97 -21.12 -46.33
CA ILE A 632 -17.15 -19.68 -46.16
C ILE A 632 -16.19 -18.92 -47.07
N ASN A 633 -16.69 -17.83 -47.68
CA ASN A 633 -15.92 -16.93 -48.53
C ASN A 633 -16.49 -15.50 -48.42
N VAL A 634 -15.98 -14.71 -47.47
CA VAL A 634 -16.46 -13.36 -47.18
C VAL A 634 -15.33 -12.36 -47.40
N SER A 635 -15.66 -11.18 -47.93
CA SER A 635 -14.69 -10.13 -48.24
C SER A 635 -15.24 -8.78 -47.82
N GLU A 636 -14.39 -7.96 -47.22
CA GLU A 636 -14.72 -6.62 -46.74
C GLU A 636 -13.63 -5.63 -47.19
N THR A 637 -13.92 -4.34 -47.09
CA THR A 637 -13.00 -3.27 -47.50
C THR A 637 -12.49 -2.47 -46.32
N MET A 638 -11.21 -2.12 -46.34
CA MET A 638 -10.60 -1.19 -45.39
C MET A 638 -9.87 -0.07 -46.11
N ILE A 639 -9.80 1.10 -45.46
CA ILE A 639 -9.20 2.30 -46.01
C ILE A 639 -7.98 2.68 -45.15
N LEU A 640 -6.80 2.70 -45.77
CA LEU A 640 -5.56 3.20 -45.17
C LEU A 640 -5.34 4.66 -45.57
N ASN A 641 -5.17 5.52 -44.57
CA ASN A 641 -4.93 6.96 -44.74
C ASN A 641 -3.95 7.49 -43.68
N ARG A 642 -2.65 7.42 -43.98
CA ARG A 642 -1.55 8.01 -43.20
C ARG A 642 -1.30 9.47 -43.53
#